data_AF-A0A7C3DXL7-F1
#
_entry.id   AF-A0A7C3DXL7-F1
#
_cell.length_a   1.000
_cell.length_b   1.000
_cell.length_c   1.000
_cell.angle_alpha   90.00
_cell.angle_beta   90.00
_cell.angle_gamma   90.00
#
_symmetry.space_group_name_H-M   'P 1'
#
loop_
_entity.id
_entity.type
_entity.pdbx_description
1 polymer ?
#
loop_
_entity_poly.entity_id
_entity_poly.type
_entity_poly.pdbx_seq_one_letter_code
_entity_poly.pdbx_strand_id
1 'polypeptide(L)'
;MPEQMAIAEQQTLENSRQARQADAGRSEGLGGFVRGLIDFFGACSVAELEWLNADTIRWQWHSPESRRSLAPLEIRLSAGVGVLTPLPEAPAETVFCVGTVGRLPEDALDAWLPELRRLVGRNLWITLEASGERSRVWWERRFLAAGFRKHPLTPVLVPFDESADHAPVQVLVFEKIPDAAMAEHPLSALEAERNLHMDMLREPGVRSDAHLARYALARQHVRPGAVVLDAACGLGYGSAVLAAGTGAGRIVGLDCSAWAIEYARLHYASGDPRLEFHRGDVTRLDFLEDASVDLVVSFETLEHLPNPELALREFARVLKPGGFFIGSVPNLWVDEQGRNPVPYHLHVYEFAQFHDQVARWFDWRALYRQNAGGGWKRPQPRRLVPIPELSPTPEDQRDAEWWICVAEKRKNAARCSDSPSSSPQPSPEVAAPTLLKTSTTVVLATNYLLWTPATRWMWETLGEELARQHCQLVLLSTTLPDPPLPFPVSLHPYLLRDFASMFPGWTGAEGLSASPGEMHWLRADTSRAAHGYGLDQALAGLAAFRTYYRGMLERLQPAFLLLADNTLAQTALAQRLAWDSHLPGLIYERGLLPDTLMVESRGIQAWSDLRMHWLAQEMPPAPAERFAAIQSYYRTRRPQKYPQPETPGGAKELRRQLGADDKRLVVFLGGGYEANGHGRYSPNYDRNFFTGLPSTQEALMALWQVVRQRPDTVFVFKPHPLDADPYAVAKIEGIPVVRDVNVHTLIEAADVIAAQYTTLQFEAVLYDKPVLLLARSAWWGRGATYEVDAPESLASRLDEALTRRGWPEIRARAQAFLCWIMDRFLIGAAPDVPTRRHLRDFAAYIARVAMDSRGLPPAACRWKETRNWLEAHRARPNGGCL
;
A
#
# COMPACT_ATOMS: atom_id res chain seq x y z
N MET A 1 39.27 -14.84 41.13
CA MET A 1 39.30 -14.27 39.76
C MET A 1 39.52 -15.26 38.61
N PRO A 2 39.95 -16.53 38.80
CA PRO A 2 39.98 -17.50 37.68
C PRO A 2 38.60 -18.05 37.28
N GLU A 3 37.71 -18.30 38.24
CA GLU A 3 36.38 -18.91 37.97
C GLU A 3 35.44 -17.99 37.19
N GLN A 4 35.50 -16.67 37.40
CA GLN A 4 34.65 -15.72 36.68
C GLN A 4 35.10 -15.51 35.22
N MET A 5 36.39 -15.68 34.92
CA MET A 5 36.88 -15.68 33.53
C MET A 5 36.52 -16.98 32.79
N ALA A 6 36.57 -18.13 33.46
CA ALA A 6 36.17 -19.41 32.86
C ALA A 6 34.67 -19.45 32.52
N ILE A 7 33.83 -18.84 33.37
CA ILE A 7 32.38 -18.72 33.12
C ILE A 7 32.12 -17.73 31.96
N ALA A 8 32.83 -16.60 31.89
CA ALA A 8 32.69 -15.65 30.80
C ALA A 8 33.16 -16.21 29.44
N GLU A 9 34.24 -17.00 29.42
CA GLU A 9 34.72 -17.70 28.21
C GLU A 9 33.76 -18.82 27.78
N GLN A 10 33.19 -19.58 28.72
CA GLN A 10 32.13 -20.56 28.40
C GLN A 10 30.88 -19.88 27.84
N GLN A 11 30.40 -18.80 28.47
CA GLN A 11 29.22 -18.05 28.00
C GLN A 11 29.45 -17.45 26.60
N THR A 12 30.67 -16.99 26.31
CA THR A 12 31.05 -16.43 25.00
C THR A 12 31.15 -17.52 23.92
N LEU A 13 31.67 -18.70 24.26
CA LEU A 13 31.68 -19.87 23.37
C LEU A 13 30.27 -20.40 23.09
N GLU A 14 29.39 -20.37 24.09
CA GLU A 14 28.02 -20.87 24.00
C GLU A 14 27.13 -19.92 23.21
N ASN A 15 27.28 -18.61 23.40
CA ASN A 15 26.68 -17.56 22.55
C ASN A 15 27.20 -17.64 21.10
N SER A 16 28.49 -17.94 20.91
CA SER A 16 29.07 -18.13 19.57
C SER A 16 28.58 -19.42 18.89
N ARG A 17 28.32 -20.49 19.66
CA ARG A 17 27.71 -21.74 19.16
C ARG A 17 26.23 -21.56 18.81
N GLN A 18 25.47 -20.83 19.64
CA GLN A 18 24.06 -20.50 19.38
C GLN A 18 23.92 -19.54 18.18
N ALA A 19 24.83 -18.58 18.01
CA ALA A 19 24.89 -17.74 16.82
C ALA A 19 25.21 -18.55 15.55
N ARG A 20 26.17 -19.49 15.60
CA ARG A 20 26.48 -20.40 14.49
C ARG A 20 25.35 -21.41 14.19
N GLN A 21 24.58 -21.83 15.20
CA GLN A 21 23.38 -22.66 15.00
C GLN A 21 22.20 -21.86 14.43
N ALA A 22 22.06 -20.58 14.80
CA ALA A 22 21.08 -19.66 14.21
C ALA A 22 21.43 -19.30 12.74
N ASP A 23 22.71 -19.19 12.41
CA ASP A 23 23.20 -19.03 11.03
C ASP A 23 23.05 -20.32 10.22
N ALA A 24 23.30 -21.49 10.80
CA ALA A 24 23.05 -22.78 10.16
C ALA A 24 21.56 -22.97 9.82
N GLY A 25 20.65 -22.57 10.72
CA GLY A 25 19.21 -22.59 10.47
C GLY A 25 18.72 -21.57 9.42
N ARG A 26 19.41 -20.43 9.25
CA ARG A 26 19.18 -19.49 8.13
C ARG A 26 19.69 -20.04 6.79
N SER A 27 20.85 -20.71 6.80
CA SER A 27 21.44 -21.33 5.60
C SER A 27 20.59 -22.47 5.04
N GLU A 28 19.87 -23.22 5.88
CA GLU A 28 18.94 -24.28 5.44
C GLU A 28 17.66 -23.71 4.79
N GLY A 29 17.13 -22.59 5.31
CA GLY A 29 15.95 -21.90 4.76
C GLY A 29 16.25 -21.13 3.46
N LEU A 30 17.38 -20.42 3.39
CA LEU A 30 17.83 -19.72 2.19
C LEU A 30 18.23 -20.70 1.08
N GLY A 31 18.91 -21.81 1.43
CA GLY A 31 19.18 -22.89 0.49
C GLY A 31 17.90 -23.51 -0.08
N GLY A 32 16.79 -23.56 0.69
CA GLY A 32 15.48 -23.98 0.20
C GLY A 32 14.85 -23.02 -0.81
N PHE A 33 14.98 -21.71 -0.55
CA PHE A 33 14.55 -20.64 -1.45
C PHE A 33 15.35 -20.62 -2.75
N VAL A 34 16.69 -20.68 -2.66
CA VAL A 34 17.59 -20.74 -3.82
C VAL A 34 17.32 -22.00 -4.64
N ARG A 35 17.05 -23.16 -4.01
CA ARG A 35 16.60 -24.38 -4.70
C ARG A 35 15.30 -24.20 -5.48
N GLY A 36 14.28 -23.58 -4.88
CA GLY A 36 13.03 -23.28 -5.58
C GLY A 36 13.20 -22.33 -6.77
N LEU A 37 14.16 -21.41 -6.70
CA LEU A 37 14.51 -20.53 -7.81
C LEU A 37 15.34 -21.23 -8.88
N ILE A 38 16.24 -22.15 -8.52
CA ILE A 38 16.96 -23.01 -9.46
C ILE A 38 15.97 -23.79 -10.33
N ASP A 39 14.97 -24.41 -9.70
CA ASP A 39 13.91 -25.15 -10.40
C ASP A 39 13.05 -24.21 -11.27
N PHE A 40 12.77 -22.99 -10.79
CA PHE A 40 11.98 -22.00 -11.54
C PHE A 40 12.70 -21.49 -12.80
N PHE A 41 14.02 -21.28 -12.75
CA PHE A 41 14.81 -20.77 -13.88
C PHE A 41 15.44 -21.87 -14.75
N GLY A 42 15.42 -23.14 -14.31
CA GLY A 42 16.02 -24.26 -15.03
C GLY A 42 17.54 -24.13 -15.18
N ALA A 43 18.21 -23.44 -14.24
CA ALA A 43 19.63 -23.13 -14.35
C ALA A 43 20.52 -24.37 -14.13
N CYS A 44 21.50 -24.58 -15.02
CA CYS A 44 22.47 -25.67 -14.96
C CYS A 44 23.60 -25.40 -13.95
N SER A 45 23.86 -24.12 -13.62
CA SER A 45 24.84 -23.75 -12.60
C SER A 45 24.44 -22.49 -11.85
N VAL A 46 24.50 -22.52 -10.53
CA VAL A 46 24.11 -21.40 -9.67
C VAL A 46 25.20 -21.09 -8.65
N ALA A 47 25.42 -19.81 -8.42
CA ALA A 47 26.31 -19.35 -7.37
C ALA A 47 25.62 -18.33 -6.45
N GLU A 48 25.95 -18.40 -5.17
CA GLU A 48 25.62 -17.41 -4.16
C GLU A 48 26.83 -16.53 -3.90
N LEU A 49 26.61 -15.22 -3.92
CA LEU A 49 27.58 -14.16 -3.65
C LEU A 49 27.08 -13.39 -2.43
N GLU A 50 27.73 -13.60 -1.28
CA GLU A 50 27.39 -12.93 -0.03
C GLU A 50 28.47 -11.91 0.35
N TRP A 51 28.08 -10.67 0.59
CA TRP A 51 29.00 -9.64 1.09
C TRP A 51 29.08 -9.71 2.61
N LEU A 52 30.20 -10.23 3.14
CA LEU A 52 30.43 -10.37 4.58
C LEU A 52 30.79 -9.03 5.23
N ASN A 53 31.51 -8.19 4.51
CA ASN A 53 31.85 -6.80 4.88
C ASN A 53 32.30 -6.04 3.62
N ALA A 54 32.74 -4.78 3.78
CA ALA A 54 33.15 -3.92 2.67
C ALA A 54 34.29 -4.52 1.81
N ASP A 55 35.12 -5.37 2.40
CA ASP A 55 36.35 -5.86 1.76
C ASP A 55 36.36 -7.39 1.57
N THR A 56 35.27 -8.10 1.93
CA THR A 56 35.24 -9.57 1.90
C THR A 56 33.92 -10.09 1.34
N ILE A 57 34.02 -10.96 0.34
CA ILE A 57 32.91 -11.64 -0.32
C ILE A 57 33.04 -13.14 -0.10
N ARG A 58 31.93 -13.83 0.12
CA ARG A 58 31.83 -15.29 0.07
C ARG A 58 31.16 -15.71 -1.23
N TRP A 59 31.82 -16.57 -1.99
CA TRP A 59 31.31 -17.16 -3.23
C TRP A 59 31.04 -18.65 -3.01
N GLN A 60 29.81 -19.10 -3.24
CA GLN A 60 29.41 -20.48 -3.03
C GLN A 60 28.73 -21.06 -4.27
N TRP A 61 29.23 -22.18 -4.78
CA TRP A 61 28.65 -22.87 -5.93
C TRP A 61 27.62 -23.92 -5.51
N HIS A 62 26.53 -23.99 -6.27
CA HIS A 62 25.48 -24.98 -6.14
C HIS A 62 25.37 -25.77 -7.46
N SER A 63 25.54 -27.10 -7.37
CA SER A 63 25.40 -28.02 -8.51
C SER A 63 24.03 -28.70 -8.46
N PRO A 64 23.22 -28.62 -9.54
CA PRO A 64 21.94 -29.33 -9.64
C PRO A 64 22.09 -30.86 -9.59
N GLU A 65 23.20 -31.39 -10.14
CA GLU A 65 23.42 -32.82 -10.36
C GLU A 65 23.93 -33.57 -9.12
N SER A 66 24.73 -32.92 -8.27
CA SER A 66 25.39 -33.59 -7.13
C SER A 66 24.65 -33.47 -5.80
N ARG A 67 23.61 -32.63 -5.72
CA ARG A 67 22.94 -32.21 -4.47
C ARG A 67 23.91 -31.71 -3.38
N ARG A 68 25.14 -31.33 -3.74
CA ARG A 68 26.18 -30.86 -2.82
C ARG A 68 26.63 -29.47 -3.24
N SER A 69 26.68 -28.54 -2.28
CA SER A 69 27.38 -27.27 -2.45
C SER A 69 28.89 -27.52 -2.43
N LEU A 70 29.64 -26.86 -3.31
CA LEU A 70 31.10 -26.83 -3.18
C LEU A 70 31.48 -25.99 -1.96
N ALA A 71 32.70 -26.19 -1.43
CA ALA A 71 33.18 -25.39 -0.32
C ALA A 71 33.17 -23.89 -0.69
N PRO A 72 32.68 -23.01 0.19
CA PRO A 72 32.63 -21.59 -0.09
C PRO A 72 34.04 -21.01 -0.23
N LEU A 73 34.24 -20.15 -1.21
CA LEU A 73 35.46 -19.41 -1.47
C LEU A 73 35.33 -18.00 -0.88
N GLU A 74 36.19 -17.64 0.07
CA GLU A 74 36.25 -16.27 0.59
C GLU A 74 37.27 -15.44 -0.20
N ILE A 75 36.81 -14.30 -0.72
CA ILE A 75 37.54 -13.41 -1.63
C ILE A 75 37.72 -12.07 -0.92
N ARG A 76 38.97 -11.60 -0.81
CA ARG A 76 39.28 -10.29 -0.21
C ARG A 76 39.56 -9.24 -1.30
N LEU A 77 38.91 -8.09 -1.17
CA LEU A 77 39.11 -6.91 -2.00
C LEU A 77 40.22 -6.05 -1.36
N SER A 78 41.13 -5.50 -2.16
CA SER A 78 42.13 -4.53 -1.69
C SER A 78 41.68 -3.10 -1.95
N ALA A 79 42.04 -2.19 -1.04
CA ALA A 79 41.84 -0.76 -1.21
C ALA A 79 42.68 -0.26 -2.40
N GLY A 80 42.01 0.03 -3.51
CA GLY A 80 42.65 0.42 -4.78
C GLY A 80 42.72 -0.72 -5.80
N VAL A 81 41.58 -1.02 -6.44
CA VAL A 81 41.47 -1.68 -7.77
C VAL A 81 42.07 -3.10 -7.92
N GLY A 82 42.12 -3.94 -6.88
CA GLY A 82 42.60 -5.32 -7.06
C GLY A 82 42.03 -6.36 -6.09
N VAL A 83 41.65 -7.52 -6.64
CA VAL A 83 41.24 -8.72 -5.89
C VAL A 83 42.49 -9.50 -5.46
N LEU A 84 42.62 -9.84 -4.16
CA LEU A 84 43.85 -10.44 -3.60
C LEU A 84 43.90 -11.98 -3.62
N THR A 85 42.91 -12.67 -4.17
CA THR A 85 42.84 -14.15 -4.21
C THR A 85 42.07 -14.65 -5.44
N PRO A 86 42.33 -15.89 -5.93
CA PRO A 86 41.89 -16.27 -7.27
C PRO A 86 40.37 -16.29 -7.38
N LEU A 87 39.85 -15.48 -8.29
CA LEU A 87 38.45 -15.50 -8.68
C LEU A 87 38.14 -16.78 -9.47
N PRO A 88 36.87 -17.24 -9.49
CA PRO A 88 36.46 -18.33 -10.37
C PRO A 88 36.81 -18.04 -11.84
N GLU A 89 37.47 -18.98 -12.53
CA GLU A 89 37.78 -18.82 -13.96
C GLU A 89 36.50 -18.85 -14.82
N ALA A 90 35.53 -19.69 -14.47
CA ALA A 90 34.28 -19.87 -15.19
C ALA A 90 33.09 -19.12 -14.55
N PRO A 91 32.18 -18.54 -15.35
CA PRO A 91 30.96 -17.90 -14.84
C PRO A 91 29.92 -18.92 -14.38
N ALA A 92 29.07 -18.52 -13.43
CA ALA A 92 27.86 -19.27 -13.07
C ALA A 92 26.67 -18.77 -13.91
N GLU A 93 25.82 -19.66 -14.41
CA GLU A 93 24.67 -19.27 -15.23
C GLU A 93 23.75 -18.29 -14.49
N THR A 94 23.45 -18.56 -13.22
CA THR A 94 22.71 -17.62 -12.36
C THR A 94 23.51 -17.29 -11.10
N VAL A 95 23.59 -16.01 -10.76
CA VAL A 95 24.25 -15.52 -9.54
C VAL A 95 23.24 -14.82 -8.64
N PHE A 96 23.21 -15.22 -7.37
CA PHE A 96 22.43 -14.58 -6.31
C PHE A 96 23.33 -13.71 -5.44
N CYS A 97 23.15 -12.40 -5.50
CA CYS A 97 23.83 -11.44 -4.63
C CYS A 97 22.95 -11.14 -3.41
N VAL A 98 23.42 -11.53 -2.23
CA VAL A 98 22.71 -11.36 -0.96
C VAL A 98 23.59 -10.56 0.02
N GLY A 99 22.99 -9.70 0.85
CA GLY A 99 23.68 -9.02 1.95
C GLY A 99 24.14 -7.58 1.64
N THR A 100 25.33 -7.22 2.12
CA THR A 100 25.76 -5.82 2.36
C THR A 100 26.20 -5.01 1.13
N VAL A 101 25.90 -5.44 -0.11
CA VAL A 101 26.26 -4.69 -1.34
C VAL A 101 25.73 -3.25 -1.33
N GLY A 102 24.58 -3.01 -0.69
CA GLY A 102 24.00 -1.68 -0.49
C GLY A 102 24.81 -0.75 0.43
N ARG A 103 25.83 -1.27 1.12
CA ARG A 103 26.73 -0.54 2.03
C ARG A 103 28.09 -0.24 1.40
N LEU A 104 28.33 -0.68 0.16
CA LEU A 104 29.60 -0.43 -0.52
C LEU A 104 29.74 1.03 -0.94
N PRO A 105 30.92 1.64 -0.75
CA PRO A 105 31.30 2.87 -1.42
C PRO A 105 31.12 2.77 -2.94
N GLU A 106 30.80 3.89 -3.58
CA GLU A 106 30.46 3.93 -5.01
C GLU A 106 31.66 3.57 -5.91
N ASP A 107 32.86 4.01 -5.54
CA ASP A 107 34.13 3.66 -6.18
C ASP A 107 34.43 2.16 -6.09
N ALA A 108 34.16 1.55 -4.93
CA ALA A 108 34.30 0.10 -4.74
C ALA A 108 33.30 -0.69 -5.59
N LEU A 109 32.06 -0.22 -5.70
CA LEU A 109 31.05 -0.82 -6.56
C LEU A 109 31.45 -0.71 -8.05
N ASP A 110 31.84 0.48 -8.50
CA ASP A 110 32.21 0.72 -9.90
C ASP A 110 33.44 -0.10 -10.31
N ALA A 111 34.41 -0.28 -9.42
CA ALA A 111 35.55 -1.17 -9.64
C ALA A 111 35.15 -2.66 -9.70
N TRP A 112 34.09 -3.06 -9.02
CA TRP A 112 33.64 -4.45 -8.93
C TRP A 112 32.68 -4.88 -10.05
N LEU A 113 31.88 -3.96 -10.58
CA LEU A 113 30.86 -4.26 -11.60
C LEU A 113 31.39 -5.02 -12.83
N PRO A 114 32.58 -4.69 -13.40
CA PRO A 114 33.14 -5.47 -14.52
C PRO A 114 33.41 -6.92 -14.15
N GLU A 115 33.88 -7.15 -12.93
CA GLU A 115 34.19 -8.49 -12.43
C GLU A 115 32.93 -9.28 -12.11
N LEU A 116 31.93 -8.64 -11.48
CA LEU A 116 30.61 -9.22 -11.31
C LEU A 116 30.00 -9.63 -12.66
N ARG A 117 30.12 -8.76 -13.67
CA ARG A 117 29.68 -9.09 -15.04
C ARG A 117 30.42 -10.31 -15.60
N ARG A 118 31.73 -10.41 -15.39
CA ARG A 118 32.53 -11.57 -15.83
C ARG A 118 32.04 -12.87 -15.18
N LEU A 119 31.70 -12.82 -13.90
CA LEU A 119 31.25 -13.97 -13.10
C LEU A 119 29.79 -14.40 -13.38
N VAL A 120 28.96 -13.49 -13.89
CA VAL A 120 27.59 -13.79 -14.30
C VAL A 120 27.57 -14.36 -15.72
N GLY A 121 26.98 -15.54 -15.88
CA GLY A 121 26.77 -16.19 -17.17
C GLY A 121 25.53 -15.66 -17.87
N ARG A 122 24.37 -15.66 -17.19
CA ARG A 122 23.09 -15.24 -17.75
C ARG A 122 22.28 -14.36 -16.80
N ASN A 123 21.94 -14.84 -15.60
CA ASN A 123 21.03 -14.15 -14.69
C ASN A 123 21.73 -13.62 -13.45
N LEU A 124 21.33 -12.44 -13.00
CA LEU A 124 21.80 -11.82 -11.77
C LEU A 124 20.60 -11.41 -10.92
N TRP A 125 20.53 -11.96 -9.71
CA TRP A 125 19.54 -11.59 -8.71
C TRP A 125 20.20 -10.81 -7.58
N ILE A 126 19.59 -9.73 -7.14
CA ILE A 126 20.15 -8.86 -6.12
C ILE A 126 19.09 -8.51 -5.11
N THR A 127 19.39 -8.75 -3.83
CA THR A 127 18.58 -8.28 -2.71
C THR A 127 19.33 -7.15 -2.02
N LEU A 128 18.71 -5.98 -1.94
CA LEU A 128 19.28 -4.78 -1.33
C LEU A 128 18.53 -4.43 -0.05
N GLU A 129 19.23 -4.31 1.08
CA GLU A 129 18.69 -3.71 2.30
C GLU A 129 18.68 -2.18 2.18
N ALA A 130 17.66 -1.51 2.73
CA ALA A 130 17.56 -0.05 2.71
C ALA A 130 18.70 0.63 3.49
N SER A 131 19.74 1.07 2.76
CA SER A 131 20.53 2.23 3.13
C SER A 131 19.85 3.46 2.51
N GLY A 132 19.44 4.42 3.32
CA GLY A 132 18.56 5.54 2.93
C GLY A 132 19.13 6.54 1.92
N GLU A 133 20.18 6.22 1.16
CA GLU A 133 20.90 7.15 0.28
C GLU A 133 20.75 6.84 -1.23
N ARG A 134 20.42 5.61 -1.64
CA ARG A 134 20.39 5.19 -3.06
C ARG A 134 19.00 4.66 -3.47
N SER A 135 18.40 5.23 -4.52
CA SER A 135 17.10 4.80 -5.05
C SER A 135 17.21 3.58 -5.96
N ARG A 136 16.10 2.87 -6.22
CA ARG A 136 16.05 1.78 -7.22
C ARG A 136 16.56 2.23 -8.60
N VAL A 137 16.13 3.41 -9.05
CA VAL A 137 16.53 3.98 -10.35
C VAL A 137 18.04 4.19 -10.43
N TRP A 138 18.68 4.59 -9.32
CA TRP A 138 20.13 4.71 -9.25
C TRP A 138 20.82 3.35 -9.47
N TRP A 139 20.33 2.29 -8.80
CA TRP A 139 20.86 0.94 -8.98
C TRP A 139 20.66 0.42 -10.40
N GLU A 140 19.46 0.59 -10.96
CA GLU A 140 19.18 0.21 -12.34
C GLU A 140 20.17 0.87 -13.31
N ARG A 141 20.40 2.19 -13.21
CA ARG A 141 21.37 2.89 -14.07
C ARG A 141 22.77 2.27 -14.00
N ARG A 142 23.23 1.91 -12.80
CA ARG A 142 24.55 1.32 -12.59
C ARG A 142 24.68 -0.07 -13.23
N PHE A 143 23.70 -0.95 -13.03
CA PHE A 143 23.72 -2.29 -13.63
C PHE A 143 23.51 -2.25 -15.15
N LEU A 144 22.64 -1.35 -15.64
CA LEU A 144 22.47 -1.14 -17.07
C LEU A 144 23.77 -0.68 -17.74
N ALA A 145 24.50 0.26 -17.11
CA ALA A 145 25.81 0.70 -17.57
C ALA A 145 26.86 -0.42 -17.55
N ALA A 146 26.76 -1.36 -16.60
CA ALA A 146 27.58 -2.57 -16.54
C ALA A 146 27.16 -3.67 -17.56
N GLY A 147 26.27 -3.36 -18.51
CA GLY A 147 25.87 -4.27 -19.58
C GLY A 147 24.83 -5.31 -19.18
N PHE A 148 24.06 -5.05 -18.13
CA PHE A 148 22.87 -5.82 -17.81
C PHE A 148 21.63 -5.18 -18.42
N ARG A 149 20.54 -5.96 -18.52
CA ARG A 149 19.17 -5.50 -18.74
C ARG A 149 18.27 -6.06 -17.65
N LYS A 150 17.14 -5.41 -17.34
CA LYS A 150 16.10 -6.00 -16.49
C LYS A 150 15.74 -7.38 -17.04
N HIS A 151 15.53 -8.35 -16.17
CA HIS A 151 15.14 -9.68 -16.61
C HIS A 151 13.71 -9.63 -17.22
N PRO A 152 13.40 -10.36 -18.31
CA PRO A 152 12.07 -10.37 -18.90
C PRO A 152 10.93 -10.80 -17.94
N LEU A 153 11.25 -11.57 -16.89
CA LEU A 153 10.31 -11.93 -15.82
C LEU A 153 10.17 -10.90 -14.68
N THR A 154 10.93 -9.80 -14.69
CA THR A 154 10.84 -8.74 -13.69
C THR A 154 9.39 -8.31 -13.37
N PRO A 155 8.49 -8.05 -14.34
CA PRO A 155 7.12 -7.61 -14.01
C PRO A 155 6.23 -8.69 -13.36
N VAL A 156 6.67 -9.97 -13.36
CA VAL A 156 6.00 -11.07 -12.66
C VAL A 156 6.59 -11.25 -11.25
N LEU A 157 7.89 -11.03 -11.11
CA LEU A 157 8.63 -11.20 -9.86
C LEU A 157 8.48 -10.01 -8.91
N VAL A 158 8.31 -8.82 -9.47
CA VAL A 158 8.12 -7.56 -8.75
C VAL A 158 6.84 -6.91 -9.29
N PRO A 159 5.70 -7.01 -8.58
CA PRO A 159 4.45 -6.45 -9.07
C PRO A 159 4.56 -4.96 -9.38
N PHE A 160 4.00 -4.55 -10.52
CA PHE A 160 4.08 -3.17 -11.01
C PHE A 160 3.63 -2.15 -9.96
N ASP A 161 2.55 -2.45 -9.23
CA ASP A 161 1.95 -1.58 -8.22
C ASP A 161 2.75 -1.54 -6.89
N GLU A 162 3.62 -2.52 -6.67
CA GLU A 162 4.43 -2.69 -5.44
C GLU A 162 5.90 -2.26 -5.63
N SER A 163 6.31 -2.01 -6.87
CA SER A 163 7.66 -1.54 -7.22
C SER A 163 7.87 -0.10 -6.74
N ALA A 164 8.25 0.08 -5.48
CA ALA A 164 8.56 1.38 -4.90
C ALA A 164 10.06 1.69 -5.03
N ASP A 165 10.41 2.94 -5.36
CA ASP A 165 11.81 3.35 -5.54
C ASP A 165 12.62 3.34 -4.23
N HIS A 166 11.94 3.24 -3.07
CA HIS A 166 12.49 3.26 -1.70
C HIS A 166 11.93 2.15 -0.79
N ALA A 167 11.67 0.95 -1.33
CA ALA A 167 11.26 -0.20 -0.51
C ALA A 167 12.35 -0.57 0.53
N PRO A 168 11.98 -1.03 1.75
CA PRO A 168 12.92 -1.41 2.81
C PRO A 168 13.85 -2.56 2.41
N VAL A 169 13.39 -3.41 1.47
CA VAL A 169 14.21 -4.38 0.75
C VAL A 169 13.85 -4.27 -0.72
N GLN A 170 14.85 -4.10 -1.59
CA GLN A 170 14.65 -4.12 -3.04
C GLN A 170 15.14 -5.43 -3.63
N VAL A 171 14.33 -5.99 -4.53
CA VAL A 171 14.69 -7.14 -5.34
C VAL A 171 14.89 -6.66 -6.77
N LEU A 172 16.11 -6.77 -7.28
CA LEU A 172 16.44 -6.44 -8.66
C LEU A 172 16.89 -7.71 -9.38
N VAL A 173 16.32 -7.93 -10.55
CA VAL A 173 16.58 -9.12 -11.36
C VAL A 173 17.03 -8.66 -12.74
N PHE A 174 18.20 -9.12 -13.14
CA PHE A 174 18.86 -8.72 -14.36
C PHE A 174 19.26 -9.93 -15.20
N GLU A 175 19.37 -9.70 -16.49
CA GLU A 175 19.98 -10.60 -17.47
C GLU A 175 21.21 -9.94 -18.07
N LYS A 176 22.28 -10.72 -18.26
CA LYS A 176 23.51 -10.27 -18.92
C LYS A 176 23.28 -10.16 -20.41
N ILE A 177 23.55 -8.97 -20.97
CA ILE A 177 23.50 -8.76 -22.42
C ILE A 177 24.72 -9.44 -23.06
N PRO A 178 24.59 -10.16 -24.19
CA PRO A 178 25.75 -10.74 -24.89
C PRO A 178 26.79 -9.68 -25.30
N ASP A 179 28.07 -10.02 -25.24
CA ASP A 179 29.16 -9.06 -25.51
C ASP A 179 29.13 -8.52 -26.95
N ALA A 180 28.80 -9.37 -27.93
CA ALA A 180 28.61 -8.93 -29.32
C ALA A 180 27.47 -7.89 -29.44
N ALA A 181 26.36 -8.11 -28.73
CA ALA A 181 25.22 -7.21 -28.72
C ALA A 181 25.53 -5.88 -28.02
N MET A 182 26.33 -5.92 -26.94
CA MET A 182 26.83 -4.74 -26.23
C MET A 182 27.81 -3.92 -27.06
N ALA A 183 28.68 -4.56 -27.84
CA ALA A 183 29.66 -3.88 -28.69
C ALA A 183 28.98 -3.11 -29.83
N GLU A 184 27.94 -3.69 -30.42
CA GLU A 184 27.20 -3.08 -31.52
C GLU A 184 26.19 -2.03 -31.04
N HIS A 185 25.56 -2.27 -29.89
CA HIS A 185 24.52 -1.40 -29.33
C HIS A 185 24.81 -1.03 -27.86
N PRO A 186 25.86 -0.21 -27.61
CA PRO A 186 26.13 0.33 -26.28
C PRO A 186 24.98 1.25 -25.84
N LEU A 187 24.90 1.56 -24.53
CA LEU A 187 23.83 2.45 -24.02
C LEU A 187 23.85 3.83 -24.69
N SER A 188 25.02 4.38 -25.03
CA SER A 188 25.13 5.65 -25.73
C SER A 188 24.46 5.66 -27.11
N ALA A 189 24.47 4.52 -27.81
CA ALA A 189 23.75 4.38 -29.08
C ALA A 189 22.22 4.39 -28.86
N LEU A 190 21.75 3.70 -27.82
CA LEU A 190 20.33 3.74 -27.42
C LEU A 190 19.90 5.13 -26.94
N GLU A 191 20.77 5.87 -26.26
CA GLU A 191 20.49 7.25 -25.83
C GLU A 191 20.33 8.20 -27.02
N ALA A 192 21.15 8.02 -28.07
CA ALA A 192 21.03 8.78 -29.31
C ALA A 192 19.73 8.47 -30.08
N GLU A 193 19.31 7.20 -30.07
CA GLU A 193 18.10 6.71 -30.74
C GLU A 193 16.82 6.81 -29.89
N ARG A 194 16.94 7.25 -28.63
CA ARG A 194 15.90 7.14 -27.59
C ARG A 194 14.53 7.69 -27.97
N ASN A 195 14.47 8.70 -28.84
CA ASN A 195 13.20 9.30 -29.28
C ASN A 195 12.44 8.44 -30.31
N LEU A 196 13.11 7.50 -30.96
CA LEU A 196 12.56 6.62 -31.99
C LEU A 196 12.55 5.15 -31.54
N HIS A 197 13.56 4.75 -30.78
CA HIS A 197 13.77 3.37 -30.38
C HIS A 197 14.19 3.28 -28.92
N MET A 198 13.45 2.50 -28.14
CA MET A 198 13.76 2.24 -26.73
C MET A 198 13.63 0.75 -26.41
N ASP A 199 14.59 0.26 -25.62
CA ASP A 199 14.53 -1.05 -25.00
C ASP A 199 14.13 -0.83 -23.53
N MET A 200 12.89 -1.17 -23.18
CA MET A 200 12.37 -0.93 -21.83
C MET A 200 12.97 -1.86 -20.77
N LEU A 201 13.68 -2.92 -21.17
CA LEU A 201 14.51 -3.70 -20.24
C LEU A 201 15.86 -3.02 -20.00
N ARG A 202 16.28 -2.08 -20.86
CA ARG A 202 17.49 -1.26 -20.70
C ARG A 202 17.22 0.19 -20.33
N GLU A 203 16.00 0.49 -19.88
CA GLU A 203 15.60 1.80 -19.39
C GLU A 203 15.26 1.71 -17.89
N PRO A 204 15.77 2.63 -17.04
CA PRO A 204 15.42 2.64 -15.64
C PRO A 204 14.06 3.31 -15.35
N GLY A 205 13.47 2.96 -14.22
CA GLY A 205 12.34 3.70 -13.64
C GLY A 205 10.96 3.45 -14.22
N VAL A 206 10.01 4.26 -13.77
CA VAL A 206 8.57 3.93 -13.74
C VAL A 206 7.91 3.80 -15.10
N ARG A 207 8.41 4.56 -16.10
CA ARG A 207 7.88 4.53 -17.47
C ARG A 207 8.20 3.21 -18.14
N SER A 208 9.46 2.77 -18.05
CA SER A 208 9.86 1.45 -18.55
C SER A 208 9.07 0.32 -17.90
N ASP A 209 8.87 0.38 -16.58
CA ASP A 209 8.11 -0.63 -15.84
C ASP A 209 6.64 -0.69 -16.30
N ALA A 210 6.05 0.43 -16.72
CA ALA A 210 4.68 0.47 -17.23
C ALA A 210 4.53 -0.29 -18.56
N HIS A 211 5.52 -0.17 -19.46
CA HIS A 211 5.56 -1.00 -20.68
C HIS A 211 5.68 -2.49 -20.33
N LEU A 212 6.57 -2.83 -19.40
CA LEU A 212 6.76 -4.22 -18.96
C LEU A 212 5.48 -4.81 -18.34
N ALA A 213 4.73 -4.01 -17.59
CA ALA A 213 3.46 -4.43 -16.99
C ALA A 213 2.39 -4.78 -18.03
N ARG A 214 2.34 -4.05 -19.17
CA ARG A 214 1.43 -4.36 -20.29
C ARG A 214 1.77 -5.69 -20.96
N TYR A 215 3.05 -5.94 -21.20
CA TYR A 215 3.50 -7.23 -21.71
C TYR A 215 3.27 -8.37 -20.70
N ALA A 216 3.41 -8.12 -19.39
CA ALA A 216 3.09 -9.10 -18.36
C ALA A 216 1.60 -9.44 -18.29
N LEU A 217 0.71 -8.47 -18.52
CA LEU A 217 -0.72 -8.72 -18.71
C LEU A 217 -0.96 -9.61 -19.94
N ALA A 218 -0.38 -9.26 -21.09
CA ALA A 218 -0.53 -10.05 -22.32
C ALA A 218 0.01 -11.48 -22.18
N ARG A 219 1.11 -11.65 -21.45
CA ARG A 219 1.73 -12.95 -21.14
C ARG A 219 0.75 -13.94 -20.50
N GLN A 220 -0.22 -13.47 -19.71
CA GLN A 220 -1.24 -14.32 -19.07
C GLN A 220 -2.16 -15.03 -20.08
N HIS A 221 -2.21 -14.54 -21.32
CA HIS A 221 -3.02 -15.10 -22.39
C HIS A 221 -2.22 -16.02 -23.35
N VAL A 222 -0.92 -16.19 -23.13
CA VAL A 222 -0.06 -17.06 -23.93
C VAL A 222 -0.27 -18.52 -23.53
N ARG A 223 -0.90 -19.30 -24.40
CA ARG A 223 -1.12 -20.75 -24.20
C ARG A 223 0.12 -21.55 -24.58
N PRO A 224 0.33 -22.75 -24.00
CA PRO A 224 1.35 -23.69 -24.48
C PRO A 224 1.16 -23.98 -25.98
N GLY A 225 2.24 -23.93 -26.75
CA GLY A 225 2.27 -24.11 -28.20
C GLY A 225 1.72 -22.93 -29.01
N ALA A 226 1.30 -21.83 -28.38
CA ALA A 226 0.71 -20.70 -29.09
C ALA A 226 1.69 -20.02 -30.05
N VAL A 227 1.16 -19.56 -31.18
CA VAL A 227 1.82 -18.61 -32.08
C VAL A 227 1.39 -17.21 -31.68
N VAL A 228 2.34 -16.36 -31.30
CA VAL A 228 2.10 -14.99 -30.86
C VAL A 228 2.69 -14.01 -31.88
N LEU A 229 1.96 -12.95 -32.21
CA LEU A 229 2.46 -11.82 -33.00
C LEU A 229 2.59 -10.60 -32.08
N ASP A 230 3.80 -10.07 -31.92
CA ASP A 230 4.10 -8.78 -31.31
C ASP A 230 4.20 -7.75 -32.46
N ALA A 231 3.09 -7.08 -32.75
CA ALA A 231 2.94 -6.18 -33.88
C ALA A 231 3.33 -4.74 -33.49
N ALA A 232 4.35 -4.22 -34.18
CA ALA A 232 5.16 -3.07 -33.77
C ALA A 232 5.99 -3.37 -32.51
N CYS A 233 6.82 -4.41 -32.58
CA CYS A 233 7.61 -4.91 -31.45
C CYS A 233 8.76 -3.99 -31.02
N GLY A 234 9.07 -2.94 -31.80
CA GLY A 234 10.22 -2.08 -31.58
C GLY A 234 11.50 -2.91 -31.45
N LEU A 235 12.22 -2.72 -30.34
CA LEU A 235 13.48 -3.40 -30.05
C LEU A 235 13.34 -4.84 -29.55
N GLY A 236 12.12 -5.39 -29.50
CA GLY A 236 11.87 -6.81 -29.22
C GLY A 236 11.88 -7.20 -27.73
N TYR A 237 12.02 -6.23 -26.82
CA TYR A 237 11.99 -6.48 -25.37
C TYR A 237 10.65 -7.10 -24.92
N GLY A 238 9.55 -6.68 -25.54
CA GLY A 238 8.20 -7.19 -25.25
C GLY A 238 8.03 -8.65 -25.66
N SER A 239 8.51 -8.99 -26.86
CA SER A 239 8.58 -10.37 -27.35
C SER A 239 9.36 -11.26 -26.38
N ALA A 240 10.47 -10.78 -25.80
CA ALA A 240 11.22 -11.52 -24.78
C ALA A 240 10.41 -11.74 -23.49
N VAL A 241 9.63 -10.75 -23.04
CA VAL A 241 8.71 -10.89 -21.89
C VAL A 241 7.61 -11.92 -22.18
N LEU A 242 7.05 -11.92 -23.39
CA LEU A 242 6.04 -12.89 -23.83
C LEU A 242 6.60 -14.32 -23.90
N ALA A 243 7.88 -14.47 -24.24
CA ALA A 243 8.58 -15.75 -24.30
C ALA A 243 8.92 -16.30 -22.90
N ALA A 244 9.32 -15.41 -21.99
CA ALA A 244 9.89 -15.79 -20.72
C ALA A 244 8.87 -16.50 -19.82
N GLY A 245 9.21 -17.72 -19.39
CA GLY A 245 8.37 -18.54 -18.52
C GLY A 245 6.99 -18.87 -19.10
N THR A 246 6.81 -18.83 -20.43
CA THR A 246 5.60 -19.29 -21.11
C THR A 246 5.89 -20.48 -22.00
N GLY A 247 4.85 -21.26 -22.31
CA GLY A 247 4.94 -22.39 -23.22
C GLY A 247 4.77 -22.00 -24.70
N ALA A 248 4.92 -20.73 -25.10
CA ALA A 248 4.74 -20.30 -26.49
C ALA A 248 5.51 -21.20 -27.46
N GLY A 249 4.88 -21.57 -28.58
CA GLY A 249 5.54 -22.34 -29.63
C GLY A 249 6.39 -21.46 -30.55
N ARG A 250 5.91 -20.23 -30.81
CA ARG A 250 6.55 -19.27 -31.71
C ARG A 250 6.09 -17.85 -31.38
N ILE A 251 7.01 -16.88 -31.40
CA ILE A 251 6.71 -15.47 -31.17
C ILE A 251 7.34 -14.66 -32.31
N VAL A 252 6.47 -13.98 -33.05
CA VAL A 252 6.81 -13.19 -34.23
C VAL A 252 6.80 -11.72 -33.84
N GLY A 253 7.97 -11.09 -33.75
CA GLY A 253 8.08 -9.64 -33.64
C GLY A 253 8.09 -8.98 -35.02
N LEU A 254 7.25 -7.98 -35.22
CA LEU A 254 7.19 -7.22 -36.47
C LEU A 254 7.38 -5.73 -36.20
N ASP A 255 8.27 -5.06 -36.94
CA ASP A 255 8.43 -3.61 -36.88
C ASP A 255 8.82 -3.04 -38.25
N CYS A 256 8.50 -1.77 -38.53
CA CYS A 256 8.84 -1.13 -39.80
C CYS A 256 10.31 -0.70 -39.88
N SER A 257 10.96 -0.49 -38.72
CA SER A 257 12.34 -0.06 -38.60
C SER A 257 13.33 -1.21 -38.82
N ALA A 258 14.19 -1.06 -39.82
CA ALA A 258 15.26 -2.03 -40.06
C ALA A 258 16.24 -2.11 -38.88
N TRP A 259 16.56 -0.95 -38.29
CA TRP A 259 17.45 -0.84 -37.13
C TRP A 259 16.88 -1.57 -35.91
N ALA A 260 15.58 -1.40 -35.64
CA ALA A 260 14.92 -2.05 -34.52
C ALA A 260 14.95 -3.58 -34.63
N ILE A 261 14.71 -4.10 -35.83
CA ILE A 261 14.72 -5.53 -36.11
C ILE A 261 16.13 -6.12 -36.05
N GLU A 262 17.14 -5.39 -36.52
CA GLU A 262 18.55 -5.80 -36.38
C GLU A 262 18.96 -5.91 -34.91
N TYR A 263 18.63 -4.89 -34.11
CA TYR A 263 18.80 -4.92 -32.66
C TYR A 263 18.10 -6.13 -32.03
N ALA A 264 16.79 -6.32 -32.31
CA ALA A 264 16.00 -7.37 -31.69
C ALA A 264 16.55 -8.78 -31.98
N ARG A 265 17.00 -9.02 -33.22
CA ARG A 265 17.65 -10.28 -33.62
C ARG A 265 18.93 -10.54 -32.82
N LEU A 266 19.78 -9.53 -32.71
CA LEU A 266 21.07 -9.67 -32.03
C LEU A 266 20.89 -9.88 -30.51
N HIS A 267 19.96 -9.14 -29.91
CA HIS A 267 19.77 -9.09 -28.45
C HIS A 267 18.88 -10.18 -27.87
N TYR A 268 17.90 -10.69 -28.63
CA TYR A 268 16.88 -11.59 -28.10
C TYR A 268 16.75 -12.91 -28.86
N ALA A 269 16.74 -12.90 -30.20
CA ALA A 269 16.58 -14.13 -30.97
C ALA A 269 17.78 -15.09 -30.84
N SER A 270 18.98 -14.57 -30.57
CA SER A 270 20.19 -15.37 -30.34
C SER A 270 20.08 -16.28 -29.10
N GLY A 271 19.26 -15.91 -28.11
CA GLY A 271 19.10 -16.63 -26.84
C GLY A 271 17.82 -17.46 -26.71
N ASP A 272 16.87 -17.33 -27.64
CA ASP A 272 15.60 -18.06 -27.63
C ASP A 272 15.13 -18.36 -29.06
N PRO A 273 15.16 -19.63 -29.51
CA PRO A 273 14.81 -19.99 -30.89
C PRO A 273 13.32 -19.80 -31.22
N ARG A 274 12.48 -19.51 -30.23
CA ARG A 274 11.05 -19.21 -30.45
C ARG A 274 10.83 -17.79 -30.95
N LEU A 275 11.81 -16.89 -30.77
CA LEU A 275 11.72 -15.49 -31.15
C LEU A 275 12.21 -15.31 -32.59
N GLU A 276 11.35 -14.77 -33.44
CA GLU A 276 11.70 -14.33 -34.79
C GLU A 276 11.32 -12.87 -34.99
N PHE A 277 12.15 -12.11 -35.69
CA PHE A 277 11.92 -10.68 -35.90
C PHE A 277 11.93 -10.37 -37.38
N HIS A 278 10.88 -9.71 -37.85
CA HIS A 278 10.63 -9.41 -39.25
C HIS A 278 10.44 -7.91 -39.45
N ARG A 279 11.01 -7.38 -40.52
CA ARG A 279 10.68 -6.03 -40.95
C ARG A 279 9.39 -6.07 -41.76
N GLY A 280 8.42 -5.22 -41.42
CA GLY A 280 7.19 -5.12 -42.20
C GLY A 280 6.24 -4.05 -41.67
N ASP A 281 5.10 -3.94 -42.34
CA ASP A 281 4.05 -2.98 -42.02
C ASP A 281 2.88 -3.74 -41.40
N VAL A 282 2.44 -3.34 -40.21
CA VAL A 282 1.31 -3.96 -39.49
C VAL A 282 -0.01 -3.87 -40.25
N THR A 283 -0.13 -2.95 -41.22
CA THR A 283 -1.29 -2.82 -42.10
C THR A 283 -1.30 -3.84 -43.25
N ARG A 284 -0.22 -4.63 -43.40
CA ARG A 284 -0.03 -5.63 -44.46
C ARG A 284 0.78 -6.83 -43.96
N LEU A 285 0.08 -7.83 -43.43
CA LEU A 285 0.67 -9.05 -42.87
C LEU A 285 0.68 -10.21 -43.89
N ASP A 286 0.96 -9.92 -45.17
CA ASP A 286 0.88 -10.89 -46.28
C ASP A 286 1.79 -12.12 -46.09
N PHE A 287 2.81 -12.03 -45.23
CA PHE A 287 3.71 -13.13 -44.87
C PHE A 287 3.11 -14.11 -43.85
N LEU A 288 1.98 -13.77 -43.24
CA LEU A 288 1.23 -14.62 -42.30
C LEU A 288 -0.06 -15.09 -42.96
N GLU A 289 -0.30 -16.38 -42.86
CA GLU A 289 -1.55 -16.99 -43.32
C GLU A 289 -2.74 -16.53 -42.47
N ASP A 290 -3.94 -16.57 -43.06
CA ASP A 290 -5.19 -16.36 -42.34
C ASP A 290 -5.32 -17.38 -41.20
N ALA A 291 -5.86 -16.93 -40.05
CA ALA A 291 -6.10 -17.80 -38.90
C ALA A 291 -4.88 -18.66 -38.47
N SER A 292 -3.68 -18.09 -38.50
CA SER A 292 -2.41 -18.74 -38.13
C SER A 292 -1.89 -18.35 -36.74
N VAL A 293 -2.37 -17.25 -36.17
CA VAL A 293 -1.89 -16.66 -34.90
C VAL A 293 -2.91 -16.88 -33.77
N ASP A 294 -2.44 -17.23 -32.56
CA ASP A 294 -3.30 -17.43 -31.38
C ASP A 294 -3.50 -16.14 -30.56
N LEU A 295 -2.47 -15.28 -30.52
CA LEU A 295 -2.47 -14.02 -29.78
C LEU A 295 -1.76 -12.93 -30.59
N VAL A 296 -2.40 -11.78 -30.76
CA VAL A 296 -1.77 -10.55 -31.29
C VAL A 296 -1.63 -9.55 -30.14
N VAL A 297 -0.43 -9.03 -29.97
CA VAL A 297 -0.10 -7.95 -29.03
C VAL A 297 0.34 -6.74 -29.85
N SER A 298 -0.18 -5.54 -29.54
CA SER A 298 0.26 -4.30 -30.19
C SER A 298 0.04 -3.11 -29.26
N PHE A 299 1.11 -2.50 -28.77
CA PHE A 299 1.04 -1.44 -27.77
C PHE A 299 1.53 -0.12 -28.34
N GLU A 300 0.76 0.95 -28.15
CA GLU A 300 1.14 2.32 -28.55
C GLU A 300 1.51 2.39 -30.03
N THR A 301 0.63 1.86 -30.87
CA THR A 301 0.86 1.74 -32.31
C THR A 301 -0.23 2.43 -33.12
N LEU A 302 -1.50 2.31 -32.71
CA LEU A 302 -2.64 2.76 -33.50
C LEU A 302 -2.62 4.29 -33.71
N GLU A 303 -2.15 5.05 -32.73
CA GLU A 303 -1.98 6.50 -32.80
C GLU A 303 -0.97 6.95 -33.85
N HIS A 304 -0.06 6.06 -34.29
CA HIS A 304 0.96 6.34 -35.29
C HIS A 304 0.54 5.96 -36.71
N LEU A 305 -0.54 5.20 -36.87
CA LEU A 305 -0.97 4.69 -38.18
C LEU A 305 -1.88 5.70 -38.88
N PRO A 306 -1.63 6.04 -40.17
CA PRO A 306 -2.56 6.89 -40.92
C PRO A 306 -3.97 6.30 -41.00
N ASN A 307 -4.06 4.97 -41.08
CA ASN A 307 -5.33 4.24 -41.09
C ASN A 307 -5.25 3.02 -40.15
N PRO A 308 -5.56 3.19 -38.86
CA PRO A 308 -5.48 2.12 -37.85
C PRO A 308 -6.37 0.91 -38.16
N GLU A 309 -7.45 1.11 -38.93
CA GLU A 309 -8.38 0.05 -39.31
C GLU A 309 -7.76 -1.01 -40.20
N LEU A 310 -6.77 -0.64 -41.01
CA LEU A 310 -6.05 -1.62 -41.84
C LEU A 310 -5.27 -2.62 -40.98
N ALA A 311 -4.63 -2.13 -39.91
CA ALA A 311 -3.93 -2.99 -38.97
C ALA A 311 -4.91 -3.86 -38.17
N LEU A 312 -6.00 -3.30 -37.63
CA LEU A 312 -7.01 -4.08 -36.91
C LEU A 312 -7.65 -5.17 -37.78
N ARG A 313 -7.89 -4.88 -39.07
CA ARG A 313 -8.35 -5.87 -40.04
C ARG A 313 -7.33 -6.98 -40.24
N GLU A 314 -6.06 -6.65 -40.43
CA GLU A 314 -4.99 -7.65 -40.59
C GLU A 314 -4.81 -8.50 -39.32
N PHE A 315 -4.86 -7.89 -38.13
CA PHE A 315 -4.82 -8.60 -36.85
C PHE A 315 -5.99 -9.58 -36.76
N ALA A 316 -7.20 -9.14 -37.11
CA ALA A 316 -8.37 -10.02 -37.15
C ALA A 316 -8.23 -11.12 -38.20
N ARG A 317 -7.63 -10.86 -39.37
CA ARG A 317 -7.39 -11.85 -40.42
C ARG A 317 -6.47 -12.97 -39.94
N VAL A 318 -5.30 -12.62 -39.42
CA VAL A 318 -4.27 -13.59 -39.00
C VAL A 318 -4.65 -14.35 -37.72
N LEU A 319 -5.50 -13.77 -36.85
CA LEU A 319 -5.95 -14.46 -35.64
C LEU A 319 -6.81 -15.69 -35.94
N LYS A 320 -6.54 -16.80 -35.25
CA LYS A 320 -7.39 -17.98 -35.22
C LYS A 320 -8.77 -17.64 -34.63
N PRO A 321 -9.83 -18.39 -34.98
CA PRO A 321 -11.09 -18.32 -34.24
C PRO A 321 -10.85 -18.55 -32.73
N GLY A 322 -11.36 -17.65 -31.89
CA GLY A 322 -11.11 -17.67 -30.44
C GLY A 322 -9.72 -17.16 -30.00
N GLY A 323 -8.92 -16.65 -30.94
CA GLY A 323 -7.67 -15.94 -30.67
C GLY A 323 -7.91 -14.54 -30.12
N PHE A 324 -6.92 -14.01 -29.41
CA PHE A 324 -7.02 -12.74 -28.69
C PHE A 324 -6.19 -11.64 -29.34
N PHE A 325 -6.72 -10.42 -29.31
CA PHE A 325 -5.99 -9.19 -29.52
C PHE A 325 -5.85 -8.45 -28.18
N ILE A 326 -4.63 -8.04 -27.85
CA ILE A 326 -4.34 -7.21 -26.68
C ILE A 326 -3.57 -5.98 -27.16
N GLY A 327 -4.10 -4.80 -26.89
CA GLY A 327 -3.47 -3.58 -27.36
C GLY A 327 -3.74 -2.37 -26.50
N SER A 328 -2.97 -1.30 -26.72
CA SER A 328 -3.06 -0.08 -25.93
C SER A 328 -2.93 1.18 -26.76
N VAL A 329 -3.57 2.26 -26.28
CA VAL A 329 -3.42 3.62 -26.82
C VAL A 329 -3.25 4.64 -25.69
N PRO A 330 -2.48 5.73 -25.91
CA PRO A 330 -2.42 6.85 -25.00
C PRO A 330 -3.76 7.59 -25.01
N ASN A 331 -4.22 8.00 -23.84
CA ASN A 331 -5.52 8.63 -23.66
C ASN A 331 -5.37 10.15 -23.55
N LEU A 332 -6.03 10.93 -24.43
CA LEU A 332 -6.04 12.40 -24.41
C LEU A 332 -4.63 13.02 -24.25
N TRP A 333 -3.70 12.62 -25.10
CA TRP A 333 -2.31 13.05 -25.04
C TRP A 333 -2.12 14.42 -25.72
N VAL A 334 -2.41 15.49 -24.98
CA VAL A 334 -2.39 16.88 -25.47
C VAL A 334 -1.73 17.85 -24.47
N ASP A 335 -1.17 18.95 -24.99
CA ASP A 335 -0.60 20.07 -24.23
C ASP A 335 -1.70 20.98 -23.64
N GLU A 336 -1.30 22.03 -22.90
CA GLU A 336 -2.23 23.00 -22.27
C GLU A 336 -3.11 23.75 -23.28
N GLN A 337 -2.76 23.72 -24.57
CA GLN A 337 -3.51 24.32 -25.67
C GLN A 337 -4.34 23.28 -26.44
N GLY A 338 -4.39 22.03 -25.98
CA GLY A 338 -5.14 20.93 -26.61
C GLY A 338 -4.46 20.34 -27.84
N ARG A 339 -3.19 20.62 -28.09
CA ARG A 339 -2.43 20.09 -29.24
C ARG A 339 -1.60 18.89 -28.82
N ASN A 340 -1.47 17.88 -29.68
CA ASN A 340 -0.62 16.74 -29.37
C ASN A 340 0.86 17.15 -29.39
N PRO A 341 1.62 17.01 -28.29
CA PRO A 341 3.02 17.41 -28.23
C PRO A 341 3.96 16.45 -28.98
N VAL A 342 3.46 15.29 -29.43
CA VAL A 342 4.26 14.28 -30.14
C VAL A 342 4.01 14.39 -31.65
N PRO A 343 5.03 14.77 -32.46
CA PRO A 343 4.86 14.99 -33.90
C PRO A 343 4.37 13.78 -34.69
N TYR A 344 4.58 12.58 -34.15
CA TYR A 344 4.29 11.31 -34.82
C TYR A 344 2.94 10.69 -34.41
N HIS A 345 2.19 11.31 -33.49
CA HIS A 345 0.83 10.87 -33.19
C HIS A 345 -0.13 11.51 -34.21
N LEU A 346 -0.65 10.70 -35.12
CA LEU A 346 -1.63 11.09 -36.11
C LEU A 346 -3.04 11.17 -35.53
N HIS A 347 -3.28 10.50 -34.39
CA HIS A 347 -4.56 10.47 -33.70
C HIS A 347 -4.40 10.76 -32.21
N VAL A 348 -5.35 11.50 -31.63
CA VAL A 348 -5.51 11.65 -30.18
C VAL A 348 -6.70 10.79 -29.78
N TYR A 349 -6.46 9.73 -29.01
CA TYR A 349 -7.52 8.82 -28.63
C TYR A 349 -8.27 9.27 -27.38
N GLU A 350 -9.59 9.29 -27.51
CA GLU A 350 -10.52 9.08 -26.39
C GLU A 350 -10.92 7.61 -26.29
N PHE A 351 -11.41 7.19 -25.12
CA PHE A 351 -11.88 5.83 -24.93
C PHE A 351 -12.92 5.40 -25.98
N ALA A 352 -13.93 6.23 -26.25
CA ALA A 352 -15.01 5.89 -27.18
C ALA A 352 -14.48 5.58 -28.59
N GLN A 353 -13.51 6.38 -29.06
CA GLN A 353 -12.89 6.18 -30.37
C GLN A 353 -12.10 4.86 -30.43
N PHE A 354 -11.32 4.58 -29.38
CA PHE A 354 -10.57 3.32 -29.28
C PHE A 354 -11.50 2.11 -29.20
N HIS A 355 -12.54 2.20 -28.38
CA HIS A 355 -13.58 1.18 -28.24
C HIS A 355 -14.24 0.85 -29.57
N ASP A 356 -14.74 1.87 -30.28
CA ASP A 356 -15.51 1.69 -31.50
C ASP A 356 -14.69 1.12 -32.66
N GLN A 357 -13.40 1.47 -32.75
CA GLN A 357 -12.49 0.89 -33.75
C GLN A 357 -12.25 -0.60 -33.48
N VAL A 358 -11.90 -0.96 -32.24
CA VAL A 358 -11.63 -2.36 -31.87
C VAL A 358 -12.90 -3.22 -31.95
N ALA A 359 -14.06 -2.70 -31.52
CA ALA A 359 -15.32 -3.42 -31.47
C ALA A 359 -15.88 -3.83 -32.85
N ARG A 360 -15.38 -3.23 -33.95
CA ARG A 360 -15.71 -3.65 -35.32
C ARG A 360 -15.24 -5.06 -35.61
N TRP A 361 -14.07 -5.42 -35.09
CA TRP A 361 -13.36 -6.66 -35.42
C TRP A 361 -13.32 -7.66 -34.26
N PHE A 362 -13.43 -7.18 -33.02
CA PHE A 362 -13.22 -7.97 -31.82
C PHE A 362 -14.35 -7.81 -30.79
N ASP A 363 -14.62 -8.88 -30.05
CA ASP A 363 -15.50 -8.87 -28.89
C ASP A 363 -14.66 -8.57 -27.63
N TRP A 364 -14.91 -7.44 -26.98
CA TRP A 364 -14.16 -7.02 -25.79
C TRP A 364 -14.37 -7.98 -24.60
N ARG A 365 -13.27 -8.31 -23.92
CA ARG A 365 -13.25 -9.23 -22.76
C ARG A 365 -12.80 -8.54 -21.48
N ALA A 366 -11.85 -7.62 -21.56
CA ALA A 366 -11.43 -6.77 -20.46
C ALA A 366 -10.90 -5.42 -20.95
N LEU A 367 -10.96 -4.43 -20.07
CA LEU A 367 -10.41 -3.09 -20.27
C LEU A 367 -9.58 -2.77 -19.03
N TYR A 368 -8.42 -2.16 -19.22
CA TYR A 368 -7.59 -1.66 -18.14
C TYR A 368 -7.22 -0.20 -18.41
N ARG A 369 -7.08 0.57 -17.33
CA ARG A 369 -6.34 1.84 -17.37
C ARG A 369 -4.98 1.66 -16.74
N GLN A 370 -3.99 2.37 -17.28
CA GLN A 370 -2.65 2.41 -16.71
C GLN A 370 -2.19 3.84 -16.45
N ASN A 371 -1.51 3.99 -15.31
CA ASN A 371 -0.78 5.18 -14.91
C ASN A 371 0.65 4.75 -14.54
N ALA A 372 1.67 5.41 -15.07
CA ALA A 372 3.07 5.14 -14.70
C ALA A 372 3.59 6.06 -13.59
N GLY A 373 2.86 7.15 -13.29
CA GLY A 373 3.13 8.07 -12.18
C GLY A 373 4.18 9.16 -12.42
N GLY A 374 4.80 9.21 -13.61
CA GLY A 374 5.66 10.32 -14.07
C GLY A 374 4.97 11.24 -15.07
N GLY A 375 3.65 11.45 -14.90
CA GLY A 375 2.65 11.97 -15.85
C GLY A 375 2.70 13.42 -16.30
N TRP A 376 2.28 13.65 -17.55
CA TRP A 376 1.67 14.92 -18.01
C TRP A 376 0.28 15.13 -17.39
N LYS A 377 -0.39 14.02 -17.03
CA LYS A 377 -1.61 14.02 -16.22
C LYS A 377 -1.26 14.00 -14.73
N ARG A 378 -2.24 14.31 -13.86
CA ARG A 378 -2.07 14.51 -12.41
C ARG A 378 -1.10 13.49 -11.79
N PRO A 379 -0.23 13.90 -10.84
CA PRO A 379 0.70 12.98 -10.18
C PRO A 379 -0.08 11.93 -9.40
N GLN A 380 -0.10 10.70 -9.92
CA GLN A 380 -0.74 9.52 -9.35
C GLN A 380 0.30 8.41 -9.15
N PRO A 381 0.10 7.47 -8.21
CA PRO A 381 0.98 6.30 -8.11
C PRO A 381 0.89 5.44 -9.38
N ARG A 382 1.97 4.73 -9.69
CA ARG A 382 1.98 3.74 -10.78
C ARG A 382 0.94 2.65 -10.49
N ARG A 383 0.01 2.40 -11.42
CA ARG A 383 -1.06 1.39 -11.28
C ARG A 383 -1.52 0.85 -12.63
N LEU A 384 -1.84 -0.44 -12.67
CA LEU A 384 -2.58 -1.07 -13.77
C LEU A 384 -3.93 -1.57 -13.24
N VAL A 385 -5.02 -0.90 -13.58
CA VAL A 385 -6.32 -1.10 -12.95
C VAL A 385 -7.33 -1.63 -13.96
N PRO A 386 -7.98 -2.79 -13.72
CA PRO A 386 -9.09 -3.26 -14.55
C PRO A 386 -10.29 -2.33 -14.41
N ILE A 387 -10.98 -2.07 -15.51
CA ILE A 387 -12.24 -1.31 -15.56
C ILE A 387 -13.41 -2.30 -15.54
N PRO A 388 -14.26 -2.26 -14.49
CA PRO A 388 -15.45 -3.09 -14.42
C PRO A 388 -16.38 -2.88 -15.62
N GLU A 389 -16.97 -3.97 -16.11
CA GLU A 389 -18.00 -3.94 -17.17
C GLU A 389 -17.62 -3.16 -18.44
N LEU A 390 -16.32 -2.98 -18.71
CA LEU A 390 -15.81 -2.21 -19.87
C LEU A 390 -16.33 -0.76 -19.90
N SER A 391 -16.74 -0.21 -18.75
CA SER A 391 -17.46 1.06 -18.66
C SER A 391 -16.64 2.08 -17.85
N PRO A 392 -15.70 2.81 -18.48
CA PRO A 392 -14.85 3.75 -17.75
C PRO A 392 -15.61 4.99 -17.32
N THR A 393 -15.46 5.35 -16.04
CA THR A 393 -16.05 6.58 -15.49
C THR A 393 -15.38 7.83 -16.08
N PRO A 394 -16.00 9.02 -15.97
CA PRO A 394 -15.33 10.27 -16.34
C PRO A 394 -14.01 10.50 -15.58
N GLU A 395 -13.85 9.92 -14.39
CA GLU A 395 -12.58 9.99 -13.66
C GLU A 395 -11.54 9.04 -14.24
N ASP A 396 -11.92 7.81 -14.58
CA ASP A 396 -11.01 6.89 -15.27
C ASP A 396 -10.53 7.49 -16.59
N GLN A 397 -11.40 8.20 -17.33
CA GLN A 397 -11.03 8.92 -18.55
C GLN A 397 -10.10 10.11 -18.31
N ARG A 398 -10.22 10.80 -17.16
CA ARG A 398 -9.27 11.87 -16.80
C ARG A 398 -7.94 11.31 -16.32
N ASP A 399 -7.97 10.19 -15.60
CA ASP A 399 -6.82 9.65 -14.89
C ASP A 399 -5.96 8.74 -15.74
N ALA A 400 -6.56 7.97 -16.66
CA ALA A 400 -5.84 7.04 -17.51
C ALA A 400 -4.81 7.80 -18.36
N GLU A 401 -3.55 7.40 -18.24
CA GLU A 401 -2.53 7.76 -19.23
C GLU A 401 -2.65 6.88 -20.46
N TRP A 402 -2.96 5.59 -20.27
CA TRP A 402 -3.23 4.64 -21.34
C TRP A 402 -4.49 3.81 -21.09
N TRP A 403 -5.16 3.45 -22.18
CA TRP A 403 -6.16 2.39 -22.23
C TRP A 403 -5.54 1.11 -22.76
N ILE A 404 -5.89 -0.03 -22.18
CA ILE A 404 -5.45 -1.36 -22.63
C ILE A 404 -6.67 -2.26 -22.78
N CYS A 405 -6.84 -2.84 -23.97
CA CYS A 405 -7.91 -3.78 -24.26
C CYS A 405 -7.41 -5.22 -24.23
N VAL A 406 -8.29 -6.13 -23.81
CA VAL A 406 -8.20 -7.56 -24.12
C VAL A 406 -9.48 -7.92 -24.85
N ALA A 407 -9.37 -8.36 -26.10
CA ALA A 407 -10.50 -8.64 -26.97
C ALA A 407 -10.31 -9.95 -27.74
N GLU A 408 -11.40 -10.66 -28.00
CA GLU A 408 -11.39 -11.92 -28.76
C GLU A 408 -11.83 -11.68 -30.20
N LYS A 409 -11.25 -12.41 -31.17
CA LYS A 409 -11.67 -12.33 -32.57
C LYS A 409 -13.17 -12.62 -32.71
N ARG A 410 -13.89 -11.69 -33.34
CA ARG A 410 -15.33 -11.83 -33.57
C ARG A 410 -15.62 -12.92 -34.60
N LYS A 411 -16.65 -13.72 -34.36
CA LYS A 411 -17.00 -14.88 -35.21
C LYS A 411 -17.39 -14.53 -36.65
N ASN A 412 -17.86 -13.30 -36.92
CA ASN A 412 -18.40 -12.86 -38.23
C ASN A 412 -17.82 -11.50 -38.70
N ALA A 413 -16.52 -11.27 -38.53
CA ALA A 413 -15.90 -9.98 -38.92
C ALA A 413 -15.95 -9.68 -40.44
N ALA A 414 -16.23 -10.67 -41.30
CA ALA A 414 -16.07 -10.58 -42.75
C ALA A 414 -17.29 -10.05 -43.57
N ARG A 415 -18.25 -9.31 -43.00
CA ARG A 415 -19.45 -8.84 -43.74
C ARG A 415 -19.66 -7.33 -43.83
N CYS A 416 -18.75 -6.50 -43.38
CA CYS A 416 -18.81 -5.06 -43.64
C CYS A 416 -17.96 -4.71 -44.86
N SER A 417 -18.51 -4.91 -46.06
CA SER A 417 -18.00 -4.31 -47.30
C SER A 417 -18.99 -3.26 -47.80
N ASP A 418 -18.55 -2.00 -47.79
CA ASP A 418 -18.85 -0.86 -48.66
C ASP A 418 -20.24 -0.70 -49.29
N SER A 419 -20.90 0.44 -48.98
CA SER A 419 -21.41 1.36 -50.01
C SER A 419 -21.74 2.75 -49.41
N PRO A 420 -21.47 3.86 -50.14
CA PRO A 420 -21.80 5.21 -49.73
C PRO A 420 -23.19 5.65 -50.23
N SER A 421 -23.76 6.65 -49.55
CA SER A 421 -24.94 7.45 -49.90
C SER A 421 -26.32 6.95 -49.45
N SER A 422 -26.94 7.70 -48.53
CA SER A 422 -28.05 8.62 -48.83
C SER A 422 -28.70 9.05 -47.53
N SER A 423 -28.79 10.35 -47.32
CA SER A 423 -29.54 10.98 -46.24
C SER A 423 -31.05 10.79 -46.44
N PRO A 424 -31.82 10.48 -45.37
CA PRO A 424 -33.21 10.89 -45.31
C PRO A 424 -33.54 11.69 -44.03
N GLN A 425 -34.41 12.68 -44.25
CA GLN A 425 -35.01 13.58 -43.26
C GLN A 425 -35.81 12.86 -42.16
N PRO A 426 -36.09 13.54 -41.03
CA PRO A 426 -36.66 12.93 -39.83
C PRO A 426 -38.18 12.73 -39.98
N SER A 427 -38.67 11.61 -39.46
CA SER A 427 -40.09 11.30 -39.22
C SER A 427 -40.26 10.64 -37.85
N PRO A 428 -41.45 10.74 -37.22
CA PRO A 428 -41.57 11.13 -35.83
C PRO A 428 -41.77 9.99 -34.83
N GLU A 429 -41.47 10.30 -33.57
CA GLU A 429 -41.90 9.62 -32.34
C GLU A 429 -41.68 8.10 -32.29
N VAL A 430 -40.46 7.72 -31.94
CA VAL A 430 -40.23 6.49 -31.16
C VAL A 430 -40.20 6.90 -29.69
N ALA A 431 -41.14 6.37 -28.92
CA ALA A 431 -41.32 6.60 -27.50
C ALA A 431 -39.98 6.55 -26.75
N ALA A 432 -39.79 7.54 -25.87
CA ALA A 432 -38.63 7.64 -24.99
C ALA A 432 -38.34 6.28 -24.33
N PRO A 433 -37.06 5.84 -24.26
CA PRO A 433 -36.72 4.70 -23.44
C PRO A 433 -37.14 5.06 -22.01
N THR A 434 -38.08 4.28 -21.47
CA THR A 434 -38.47 4.35 -20.08
C THR A 434 -37.18 4.31 -19.26
N LEU A 435 -36.88 5.42 -18.57
CA LEU A 435 -35.79 5.53 -17.61
C LEU A 435 -35.79 4.27 -16.75
N LEU A 436 -34.82 3.38 -16.96
CA LEU A 436 -34.49 2.35 -15.99
C LEU A 436 -34.17 3.12 -14.70
N LYS A 437 -35.06 2.98 -13.71
CA LYS A 437 -34.94 3.63 -12.40
C LYS A 437 -33.51 3.43 -11.89
N THR A 438 -32.81 4.54 -11.68
CA THR A 438 -31.47 4.58 -11.09
C THR A 438 -31.46 3.76 -9.80
N SER A 439 -30.82 2.60 -9.81
CA SER A 439 -30.64 1.78 -8.61
C SER A 439 -29.65 2.46 -7.69
N THR A 440 -30.11 2.92 -6.52
CA THR A 440 -29.24 3.51 -5.49
C THR A 440 -28.25 2.46 -4.98
N THR A 441 -26.97 2.81 -4.98
CA THR A 441 -25.86 1.96 -4.50
C THR A 441 -25.83 1.93 -2.97
N VAL A 442 -25.57 0.78 -2.34
CA VAL A 442 -25.52 0.71 -0.86
C VAL A 442 -24.08 0.77 -0.38
N VAL A 443 -23.79 1.70 0.53
CA VAL A 443 -22.56 1.75 1.31
C VAL A 443 -22.86 1.27 2.71
N LEU A 444 -22.21 0.20 3.16
CA LEU A 444 -22.38 -0.32 4.51
C LEU A 444 -21.24 0.18 5.38
N ALA A 445 -21.57 0.85 6.48
CA ALA A 445 -20.57 1.37 7.41
C ALA A 445 -20.79 0.88 8.84
N THR A 446 -19.72 0.79 9.63
CA THR A 446 -19.82 0.56 11.09
C THR A 446 -19.46 1.83 11.86
N ASN A 447 -20.11 2.07 13.00
CA ASN A 447 -19.83 3.17 13.92
C ASN A 447 -19.75 2.65 15.35
N TYR A 448 -18.57 2.79 15.95
CA TYR A 448 -18.34 2.50 17.36
C TYR A 448 -18.14 3.77 18.20
N LEU A 449 -18.28 4.95 17.58
CA LEU A 449 -18.09 6.23 18.24
C LEU A 449 -19.36 6.67 18.97
N LEU A 450 -19.17 7.33 20.12
CA LEU A 450 -20.25 8.00 20.84
C LEU A 450 -20.92 9.07 19.96
N TRP A 451 -22.25 9.18 20.07
CA TRP A 451 -23.06 10.21 19.42
C TRP A 451 -22.86 11.58 20.06
N THR A 452 -21.74 12.21 19.77
CA THR A 452 -21.51 13.64 20.03
C THR A 452 -22.11 14.48 18.91
N PRO A 453 -22.34 15.80 19.10
CA PRO A 453 -22.73 16.68 18.00
C PRO A 453 -21.78 16.61 16.79
N ALA A 454 -20.47 16.51 17.04
CA ALA A 454 -19.46 16.35 15.99
C ALA A 454 -19.57 15.00 15.25
N THR A 455 -19.69 13.89 15.98
CA THR A 455 -19.87 12.55 15.36
C THR A 455 -21.16 12.47 14.55
N ARG A 456 -22.25 13.04 15.09
CA ARG A 456 -23.54 13.11 14.39
C ARG A 456 -23.40 13.91 13.10
N TRP A 457 -22.86 15.12 13.19
CA TRP A 457 -22.67 16.02 12.06
C TRP A 457 -21.80 15.37 10.96
N MET A 458 -20.74 14.65 11.35
CA MET A 458 -19.90 13.88 10.43
C MET A 458 -20.70 12.84 9.64
N TRP A 459 -21.54 12.05 10.33
CA TRP A 459 -22.35 11.02 9.68
C TRP A 459 -23.49 11.59 8.84
N GLU A 460 -24.16 12.65 9.30
CA GLU A 460 -25.18 13.38 8.52
C GLU A 460 -24.56 13.91 7.23
N THR A 461 -23.43 14.61 7.34
CA THR A 461 -22.71 15.17 6.19
C THR A 461 -22.27 14.07 5.23
N LEU A 462 -21.64 13.01 5.72
CA LEU A 462 -21.19 11.91 4.86
C LEU A 462 -22.37 11.22 4.17
N GLY A 463 -23.47 10.98 4.88
CA GLY A 463 -24.68 10.39 4.31
C GLY A 463 -25.35 11.28 3.26
N GLU A 464 -25.41 12.59 3.49
CA GLU A 464 -25.90 13.56 2.50
C GLU A 464 -25.02 13.59 1.24
N GLU A 465 -23.70 13.66 1.41
CA GLU A 465 -22.77 13.68 0.28
C GLU A 465 -22.83 12.37 -0.52
N LEU A 466 -22.95 11.22 0.15
CA LEU A 466 -23.19 9.93 -0.52
C LEU A 466 -24.53 9.91 -1.26
N ALA A 467 -25.59 10.45 -0.67
CA ALA A 467 -26.90 10.52 -1.32
C ALA A 467 -26.86 11.38 -2.60
N ARG A 468 -26.10 12.48 -2.60
CA ARG A 468 -25.85 13.30 -3.81
C ARG A 468 -25.12 12.52 -4.91
N GLN A 469 -24.34 11.51 -4.54
CA GLN A 469 -23.66 10.59 -5.46
C GLN A 469 -24.47 9.31 -5.74
N HIS A 470 -25.79 9.32 -5.53
CA HIS A 470 -26.67 8.16 -5.71
C HIS A 470 -26.32 6.92 -4.85
N CYS A 471 -25.66 7.13 -3.72
CA CYS A 471 -25.36 6.10 -2.73
C CYS A 471 -26.24 6.26 -1.47
N GLN A 472 -26.82 5.17 -0.99
CA GLN A 472 -27.48 5.09 0.31
C GLN A 472 -26.49 4.52 1.34
N LEU A 473 -26.19 5.31 2.35
CA LEU A 473 -25.48 4.83 3.53
C LEU A 473 -26.42 3.95 4.39
N VAL A 474 -25.93 2.80 4.83
CA VAL A 474 -26.52 1.98 5.88
C VAL A 474 -25.49 1.89 7.00
N LEU A 475 -25.87 2.37 8.19
CA LEU A 475 -24.96 2.47 9.31
C LEU A 475 -25.25 1.40 10.37
N LEU A 476 -24.23 0.65 10.75
CA LEU A 476 -24.25 -0.31 11.84
C LEU A 476 -23.63 0.35 13.05
N SER A 477 -24.42 0.64 14.08
CA SER A 477 -23.96 1.42 15.23
C SER A 477 -24.24 0.70 16.55
N THR A 478 -23.34 0.84 17.51
CA THR A 478 -23.51 0.27 18.88
C THR A 478 -24.63 0.91 19.66
N THR A 479 -24.98 2.14 19.32
CA THR A 479 -26.12 2.87 19.87
C THR A 479 -26.92 3.49 18.73
N LEU A 480 -28.24 3.60 18.90
CA LEU A 480 -29.09 4.28 17.94
C LEU A 480 -29.05 5.80 18.19
N PRO A 481 -28.94 6.63 17.15
CA PRO A 481 -28.99 8.07 17.29
C PRO A 481 -30.40 8.53 17.61
N ASP A 482 -30.52 9.51 18.52
CA ASP A 482 -31.76 10.23 18.82
C ASP A 482 -31.52 11.75 18.63
N PRO A 483 -32.24 12.42 17.71
CA PRO A 483 -33.24 11.88 16.78
C PRO A 483 -32.64 10.97 15.70
N PRO A 484 -33.44 10.16 14.98
CA PRO A 484 -32.95 9.31 13.90
C PRO A 484 -32.19 10.08 12.81
N LEU A 485 -31.26 9.41 12.12
CA LEU A 485 -30.53 9.94 10.97
C LEU A 485 -31.35 9.82 9.67
N PRO A 486 -31.04 10.60 8.61
CA PRO A 486 -31.80 10.59 7.35
C PRO A 486 -31.58 9.32 6.50
N PHE A 487 -30.82 8.35 7.02
CA PHE A 487 -30.52 7.08 6.38
C PHE A 487 -30.59 5.92 7.41
N PRO A 488 -30.74 4.66 6.95
CA PRO A 488 -30.90 3.53 7.86
C PRO A 488 -29.75 3.36 8.87
N VAL A 489 -30.13 3.13 10.13
CA VAL A 489 -29.21 2.74 11.20
C VAL A 489 -29.70 1.46 11.86
N SER A 490 -28.80 0.49 12.01
CA SER A 490 -29.05 -0.77 12.73
C SER A 490 -28.22 -0.84 13.99
N LEU A 491 -28.76 -1.49 15.02
CA LEU A 491 -27.98 -1.83 16.19
C LEU A 491 -26.97 -2.93 15.82
N HIS A 492 -25.72 -2.71 16.20
CA HIS A 492 -24.61 -3.62 15.93
C HIS A 492 -23.77 -3.77 17.20
N PRO A 493 -23.66 -4.97 17.80
CA PRO A 493 -22.95 -5.15 19.06
C PRO A 493 -21.48 -4.74 19.03
N TYR A 494 -20.96 -4.29 20.17
CA TYR A 494 -19.56 -3.88 20.33
C TYR A 494 -18.61 -5.05 20.64
N LEU A 495 -19.09 -6.11 21.30
CA LEU A 495 -18.31 -7.30 21.64
C LEU A 495 -18.90 -8.53 20.96
N LEU A 496 -18.07 -9.54 20.66
CA LEU A 496 -18.52 -10.75 19.97
C LEU A 496 -19.59 -11.52 20.77
N ARG A 497 -19.44 -11.64 22.09
CA ARG A 497 -20.44 -12.32 22.95
C ARG A 497 -21.86 -11.79 22.78
N ASP A 498 -21.99 -10.50 22.46
CA ASP A 498 -23.27 -9.82 22.39
C ASP A 498 -24.02 -10.15 21.08
N PHE A 499 -23.34 -10.70 20.06
CA PHE A 499 -24.00 -11.29 18.89
C PHE A 499 -24.75 -12.57 19.26
N ALA A 500 -24.16 -13.41 20.12
CA ALA A 500 -24.83 -14.62 20.60
C ALA A 500 -26.02 -14.30 21.52
N SER A 501 -25.93 -13.25 22.34
CA SER A 501 -27.06 -12.81 23.16
C SER A 501 -28.18 -12.19 22.32
N MET A 502 -27.82 -11.42 21.28
CA MET A 502 -28.79 -10.79 20.38
C MET A 502 -29.45 -11.79 19.42
N PHE A 503 -28.71 -12.81 18.98
CA PHE A 503 -29.15 -13.80 17.98
C PHE A 503 -28.82 -15.24 18.44
N PRO A 504 -29.43 -15.74 19.53
CA PRO A 504 -29.06 -17.01 20.13
C PRO A 504 -29.24 -18.21 19.20
N GLY A 505 -30.21 -18.15 18.28
CA GLY A 505 -30.47 -19.20 17.29
C GLY A 505 -29.38 -19.36 16.21
N TRP A 506 -28.44 -18.42 16.09
CA TRP A 506 -27.36 -18.48 15.09
C TRP A 506 -26.06 -19.07 15.61
N THR A 507 -25.93 -19.22 16.94
CA THR A 507 -24.78 -19.86 17.57
C THR A 507 -24.56 -21.30 17.09
N GLY A 508 -25.64 -22.02 16.73
CA GLY A 508 -25.60 -23.41 16.27
C GLY A 508 -25.58 -23.60 14.75
N ALA A 509 -25.61 -22.52 13.96
CA ALA A 509 -25.70 -22.60 12.49
C ALA A 509 -24.35 -22.91 11.82
N GLU A 510 -23.24 -22.58 12.48
CA GLU A 510 -21.88 -22.90 12.06
C GLU A 510 -21.14 -23.64 13.18
N GLY A 511 -20.19 -24.51 12.83
CA GLY A 511 -19.38 -25.20 13.84
C GLY A 511 -18.63 -24.22 14.74
N LEU A 512 -18.57 -24.52 16.05
CA LEU A 512 -17.82 -23.74 17.04
C LEU A 512 -16.31 -23.96 16.88
N SER A 513 -15.74 -23.42 15.80
CA SER A 513 -14.30 -23.50 15.52
C SER A 513 -13.76 -22.16 15.05
N ALA A 514 -12.53 -21.88 15.50
CA ALA A 514 -11.76 -20.71 15.13
C ALA A 514 -10.43 -21.19 14.55
N SER A 515 -10.00 -20.58 13.45
CA SER A 515 -8.65 -20.75 12.91
C SER A 515 -7.60 -20.20 13.88
N PRO A 516 -6.31 -20.60 13.78
CA PRO A 516 -5.25 -20.04 14.62
C PRO A 516 -5.18 -18.51 14.59
N GLY A 517 -5.47 -17.89 13.44
CA GLY A 517 -5.52 -16.42 13.31
C GLY A 517 -6.72 -15.78 14.01
N GLU A 518 -7.88 -16.43 14.01
CA GLU A 518 -9.09 -15.92 14.70
C GLU A 518 -8.98 -16.03 16.22
N MET A 519 -8.28 -17.07 16.71
CA MET A 519 -8.02 -17.24 18.15
C MET A 519 -7.27 -16.06 18.77
N HIS A 520 -6.42 -15.37 18.01
CA HIS A 520 -5.77 -14.15 18.47
C HIS A 520 -6.80 -13.04 18.75
N TRP A 521 -7.73 -12.82 17.83
CA TRP A 521 -8.78 -11.80 17.93
C TRP A 521 -9.78 -12.10 19.04
N LEU A 522 -10.16 -13.36 19.23
CA LEU A 522 -11.06 -13.75 20.32
C LEU A 522 -10.45 -13.43 21.70
N ARG A 523 -9.14 -13.70 21.88
CA ARG A 523 -8.44 -13.37 23.14
C ARG A 523 -8.39 -11.85 23.39
N ALA A 524 -8.16 -11.05 22.34
CA ALA A 524 -8.21 -9.60 22.46
C ALA A 524 -9.62 -9.13 22.87
N ASP A 525 -10.67 -9.65 22.22
CA ASP A 525 -12.06 -9.28 22.51
C ASP A 525 -12.46 -9.62 23.95
N THR A 526 -12.07 -10.80 24.46
CA THR A 526 -12.35 -11.20 25.86
C THR A 526 -11.76 -10.25 26.90
N SER A 527 -10.70 -9.52 26.57
CA SER A 527 -10.02 -8.58 27.48
C SER A 527 -10.58 -7.15 27.43
N ARG A 528 -11.45 -6.82 26.45
CA ARG A 528 -12.03 -5.48 26.28
C ARG A 528 -13.19 -5.18 27.23
N ALA A 529 -13.86 -6.20 27.76
CA ALA A 529 -14.90 -6.01 28.75
C ALA A 529 -14.26 -5.63 30.11
N ALA A 530 -14.88 -4.72 30.86
CA ALA A 530 -14.37 -4.24 32.14
C ALA A 530 -14.05 -5.35 33.17
N HIS A 531 -14.71 -6.51 33.07
CA HIS A 531 -14.46 -7.69 33.90
C HIS A 531 -13.96 -8.91 33.11
N GLY A 532 -13.59 -8.69 31.85
CA GLY A 532 -13.35 -9.75 30.87
C GLY A 532 -14.59 -10.62 30.63
N TYR A 533 -14.46 -11.64 29.77
CA TYR A 533 -15.45 -12.71 29.62
C TYR A 533 -14.84 -13.99 29.01
N GLY A 534 -15.58 -15.10 29.04
CA GLY A 534 -15.06 -16.42 28.66
C GLY A 534 -14.85 -16.62 27.15
N LEU A 535 -13.84 -17.42 26.78
CA LEU A 535 -13.55 -17.76 25.39
C LEU A 535 -14.68 -18.57 24.73
N ASP A 536 -15.39 -19.38 25.52
CA ASP A 536 -16.61 -20.10 25.12
C ASP A 536 -17.71 -19.14 24.65
N GLN A 537 -17.92 -18.04 25.38
CA GLN A 537 -18.86 -17.00 24.98
C GLN A 537 -18.38 -16.25 23.73
N ALA A 538 -17.07 -16.06 23.56
CA ALA A 538 -16.49 -15.43 22.37
C ALA A 538 -16.64 -16.32 21.12
N LEU A 539 -16.47 -17.63 21.27
CA LEU A 539 -16.68 -18.62 20.20
C LEU A 539 -18.15 -18.70 19.78
N ALA A 540 -19.07 -18.70 20.75
CA ALA A 540 -20.50 -18.60 20.46
C ALA A 540 -20.83 -17.31 19.70
N GLY A 541 -20.25 -16.20 20.14
CA GLY A 541 -20.33 -14.90 19.48
C GLY A 541 -19.82 -14.90 18.04
N LEU A 542 -18.69 -15.56 17.79
CA LEU A 542 -18.10 -15.70 16.45
C LEU A 542 -19.03 -16.43 15.47
N ALA A 543 -19.64 -17.54 15.90
CA ALA A 543 -20.60 -18.28 15.06
C ALA A 543 -21.84 -17.44 14.72
N ALA A 544 -22.40 -16.75 15.71
CA ALA A 544 -23.50 -15.83 15.50
C ALA A 544 -23.12 -14.65 14.59
N PHE A 545 -21.92 -14.09 14.77
CA PHE A 545 -21.38 -12.99 13.96
C PHE A 545 -21.24 -13.38 12.48
N ARG A 546 -20.68 -14.57 12.16
CA ARG A 546 -20.53 -15.02 10.77
C ARG A 546 -21.87 -15.12 10.06
N THR A 547 -22.86 -15.70 10.73
CA THR A 547 -24.24 -15.79 10.21
C THR A 547 -24.85 -14.41 10.03
N TYR A 548 -24.74 -13.54 11.04
CA TYR A 548 -25.21 -12.16 10.99
C TYR A 548 -24.61 -11.40 9.80
N TYR A 549 -23.29 -11.42 9.65
CA TYR A 549 -22.59 -10.58 8.69
C TYR A 549 -22.75 -11.11 7.26
N ARG A 550 -22.60 -12.42 7.02
CA ARG A 550 -22.87 -13.00 5.70
C ARG A 550 -24.31 -12.79 5.27
N GLY A 551 -25.28 -13.01 6.18
CA GLY A 551 -26.69 -12.79 5.89
C GLY A 551 -27.01 -11.33 5.55
N MET A 552 -26.30 -10.36 6.17
CA MET A 552 -26.35 -8.96 5.75
C MET A 552 -25.73 -8.73 4.39
N LEU A 553 -24.52 -9.24 4.10
CA LEU A 553 -23.89 -9.07 2.78
C LEU A 553 -24.74 -9.66 1.65
N GLU A 554 -25.33 -10.83 1.87
CA GLU A 554 -26.20 -11.51 0.90
C GLU A 554 -27.47 -10.73 0.56
N ARG A 555 -28.16 -10.18 1.57
CA ARG A 555 -29.44 -9.48 1.39
C ARG A 555 -29.26 -8.02 1.02
N LEU A 556 -28.31 -7.37 1.68
CA LEU A 556 -28.05 -5.96 1.47
C LEU A 556 -27.25 -5.74 0.20
N GLN A 557 -26.39 -6.67 -0.21
CA GLN A 557 -25.47 -6.58 -1.36
C GLN A 557 -24.79 -5.20 -1.44
N PRO A 558 -24.06 -4.80 -0.39
CA PRO A 558 -23.38 -3.52 -0.39
C PRO A 558 -22.31 -3.50 -1.49
N ALA A 559 -22.08 -2.32 -2.04
CA ALA A 559 -21.07 -2.11 -3.07
C ALA A 559 -19.75 -1.59 -2.51
N PHE A 560 -19.76 -1.14 -1.25
CA PHE A 560 -18.59 -0.64 -0.55
C PHE A 560 -18.75 -0.81 0.97
N LEU A 561 -17.65 -1.10 1.66
CA LEU A 561 -17.60 -1.17 3.12
C LEU A 561 -16.74 -0.07 3.74
N LEU A 562 -17.28 0.61 4.75
CA LEU A 562 -16.54 1.58 5.56
C LEU A 562 -16.51 1.11 7.01
N LEU A 563 -15.43 0.46 7.41
CA LEU A 563 -15.33 -0.20 8.71
C LEU A 563 -14.60 0.69 9.72
N ALA A 564 -15.18 0.91 10.90
CA ALA A 564 -14.52 1.60 11.99
C ALA A 564 -13.54 0.66 12.71
N ASP A 565 -12.32 1.14 12.95
CA ASP A 565 -11.33 0.55 13.86
C ASP A 565 -10.91 -0.91 13.55
N ASN A 566 -9.64 -1.13 13.14
CA ASN A 566 -9.12 -2.48 12.87
C ASN A 566 -8.66 -3.25 14.12
N THR A 567 -8.80 -2.68 15.31
CA THR A 567 -8.40 -3.32 16.56
C THR A 567 -9.53 -4.17 17.16
N LEU A 568 -10.75 -4.01 16.65
CA LEU A 568 -11.93 -4.77 17.06
C LEU A 568 -12.01 -6.09 16.31
N ALA A 569 -12.27 -7.19 17.04
CA ALA A 569 -12.32 -8.53 16.46
C ALA A 569 -13.38 -8.62 15.35
N GLN A 570 -14.57 -8.05 15.57
CA GLN A 570 -15.64 -8.01 14.57
C GLN A 570 -15.27 -7.22 13.31
N THR A 571 -14.46 -6.16 13.41
CA THR A 571 -14.02 -5.40 12.23
C THR A 571 -13.01 -6.20 11.42
N ALA A 572 -12.02 -6.83 12.06
CA ALA A 572 -11.05 -7.68 11.39
C ALA A 572 -11.73 -8.88 10.69
N LEU A 573 -12.74 -9.48 11.34
CA LEU A 573 -13.54 -10.56 10.78
C LEU A 573 -14.42 -10.09 9.62
N ALA A 574 -15.07 -8.92 9.75
CA ALA A 574 -15.85 -8.29 8.67
C ALA A 574 -14.96 -8.00 7.45
N GLN A 575 -13.77 -7.46 7.65
CA GLN A 575 -12.81 -7.18 6.59
C GLN A 575 -12.42 -8.46 5.83
N ARG A 576 -12.16 -9.55 6.56
CA ARG A 576 -11.82 -10.84 5.94
C ARG A 576 -12.99 -11.39 5.11
N LEU A 577 -14.20 -11.39 5.66
CA LEU A 577 -15.40 -11.85 4.95
C LEU A 577 -15.69 -11.00 3.70
N ALA A 578 -15.42 -9.70 3.77
CA ALA A 578 -15.55 -8.78 2.64
C ALA A 578 -14.52 -9.06 1.54
N TRP A 579 -13.26 -9.30 1.93
CA TRP A 579 -12.18 -9.64 1.02
C TRP A 579 -12.48 -10.92 0.25
N ASP A 580 -12.94 -11.96 0.95
CA ASP A 580 -13.35 -13.24 0.36
C ASP A 580 -14.54 -13.05 -0.62
N SER A 581 -15.31 -11.97 -0.47
CA SER A 581 -16.44 -11.61 -1.32
C SER A 581 -16.09 -10.58 -2.40
N HIS A 582 -14.81 -10.24 -2.58
CA HIS A 582 -14.32 -9.21 -3.51
C HIS A 582 -14.95 -7.83 -3.34
N LEU A 583 -15.42 -7.49 -2.14
CA LEU A 583 -16.01 -6.18 -1.83
C LEU A 583 -14.91 -5.16 -1.51
N PRO A 584 -14.89 -3.99 -2.17
CA PRO A 584 -13.98 -2.91 -1.80
C PRO A 584 -14.34 -2.39 -0.42
N GLY A 585 -13.34 -2.27 0.44
CA GLY A 585 -13.52 -1.79 1.80
C GLY A 585 -12.36 -0.93 2.28
N LEU A 586 -12.68 0.08 3.09
CA LEU A 586 -11.70 0.89 3.80
C LEU A 586 -11.96 0.80 5.29
N ILE A 587 -10.87 0.91 6.06
CA ILE A 587 -10.97 1.11 7.50
C ILE A 587 -10.79 2.59 7.78
N TYR A 588 -11.60 3.13 8.67
CA TYR A 588 -11.48 4.50 9.12
C TYR A 588 -11.34 4.58 10.64
N GLU A 589 -10.74 5.70 11.06
CA GLU A 589 -10.52 6.07 12.44
C GLU A 589 -10.81 7.54 12.67
N ARG A 590 -10.99 7.93 13.94
CA ARG A 590 -10.91 9.35 14.30
C ARG A 590 -9.49 9.84 14.01
N GLY A 591 -9.37 10.90 13.22
CA GLY A 591 -8.07 11.46 12.85
C GLY A 591 -7.26 11.94 14.05
N LEU A 592 -5.95 12.15 13.87
CA LEU A 592 -5.04 12.48 14.99
C LEU A 592 -5.35 13.82 15.66
N LEU A 593 -6.04 14.73 14.97
CA LEU A 593 -6.54 15.98 15.54
C LEU A 593 -8.08 15.97 15.61
N PRO A 594 -8.69 16.70 16.55
CA PRO A 594 -10.15 16.85 16.60
C PRO A 594 -10.72 17.36 15.26
N ASP A 595 -12.00 17.06 15.01
CA ASP A 595 -12.73 17.37 13.76
C ASP A 595 -12.12 16.77 12.48
N THR A 596 -11.29 15.75 12.60
CA THR A 596 -10.74 15.03 11.45
C THR A 596 -11.04 13.54 11.52
N LEU A 597 -11.09 12.92 10.35
CA LEU A 597 -11.18 11.48 10.11
C LEU A 597 -9.92 11.04 9.36
N MET A 598 -9.54 9.78 9.49
CA MET A 598 -8.46 9.20 8.72
C MET A 598 -8.84 7.82 8.21
N VAL A 599 -8.26 7.44 7.08
CA VAL A 599 -8.36 6.09 6.52
C VAL A 599 -7.06 5.36 6.83
N GLU A 600 -7.16 4.12 7.28
CA GLU A 600 -6.03 3.29 7.71
C GLU A 600 -6.14 1.90 7.06
N SER A 601 -5.01 1.26 6.80
CA SER A 601 -4.98 -0.14 6.35
C SER A 601 -4.79 -1.11 7.52
N ARG A 602 -4.14 -0.65 8.61
CA ARG A 602 -3.68 -1.49 9.73
C ARG A 602 -4.20 -1.07 11.11
N GLY A 603 -4.79 0.12 11.26
CA GLY A 603 -5.50 0.54 12.47
C GLY A 603 -4.84 1.69 13.25
N ILE A 604 -5.05 1.71 14.57
CA ILE A 604 -4.76 2.86 15.45
C ILE A 604 -3.24 3.16 15.58
N GLN A 605 -2.87 4.42 15.87
CA GLN A 605 -1.52 5.04 15.87
C GLN A 605 -0.28 4.13 15.78
N ALA A 606 -0.10 3.17 16.69
CA ALA A 606 1.11 2.36 16.72
C ALA A 606 1.17 1.28 15.62
N TRP A 607 0.02 0.95 15.00
CA TRP A 607 -0.12 0.21 13.75
C TRP A 607 -0.50 1.10 12.55
N SER A 608 -0.57 2.42 12.76
CA SER A 608 -0.96 3.36 11.70
C SER A 608 -0.04 3.24 10.49
N ASP A 609 -0.62 3.41 9.32
CA ASP A 609 0.10 3.55 8.06
C ASP A 609 1.12 4.69 8.15
N LEU A 610 0.84 5.74 8.93
CA LEU A 610 1.81 6.80 9.19
C LEU A 610 3.10 6.29 9.80
N ARG A 611 3.05 5.23 10.60
CA ARG A 611 4.25 4.67 11.21
C ARG A 611 4.91 3.62 10.32
N MET A 612 4.10 2.78 9.69
CA MET A 612 4.56 1.58 8.99
C MET A 612 4.84 1.81 7.50
N HIS A 613 4.30 2.87 6.90
CA HIS A 613 4.41 3.16 5.48
C HIS A 613 5.63 4.07 5.20
N TRP A 614 6.44 3.70 4.21
CA TRP A 614 7.67 4.41 3.85
C TRP A 614 7.40 5.85 3.34
N LEU A 615 6.32 6.07 2.58
CA LEU A 615 5.87 7.43 2.18
C LEU A 615 5.62 8.37 3.36
N ALA A 616 5.47 7.85 4.58
CA ALA A 616 5.28 8.65 5.78
C ALA A 616 6.56 8.99 6.54
N GLN A 617 7.72 8.57 6.02
CA GLN A 617 9.04 8.81 6.61
C GLN A 617 9.69 10.09 6.05
N GLU A 618 9.35 10.49 4.83
CA GLU A 618 9.87 11.71 4.20
C GLU A 618 8.84 12.83 4.27
N MET A 619 9.09 13.82 5.12
CA MET A 619 8.22 14.98 5.30
C MET A 619 8.83 16.20 4.64
N PRO A 620 8.13 16.85 3.70
CA PRO A 620 8.57 18.15 3.22
C PRO A 620 8.51 19.17 4.37
N PRO A 621 9.38 20.19 4.36
CA PRO A 621 9.30 21.27 5.34
C PRO A 621 7.93 21.96 5.28
N ALA A 622 7.37 22.28 6.45
CA ALA A 622 6.10 23.02 6.51
C ALA A 622 6.30 24.47 6.06
N PRO A 623 5.49 24.98 5.12
CA PRO A 623 5.37 26.42 4.91
C PRO A 623 4.86 27.06 6.20
N ALA A 624 5.53 28.12 6.68
CA ALA A 624 5.19 28.78 7.95
C ALA A 624 3.72 29.23 8.03
N GLU A 625 3.21 29.78 6.92
CA GLU A 625 1.81 30.21 6.79
C GLU A 625 0.82 29.04 6.93
N ARG A 626 1.19 27.85 6.43
CA ARG A 626 0.34 26.65 6.49
C ARG A 626 0.18 26.19 7.93
N PHE A 627 1.28 26.11 8.67
CA PHE A 627 1.22 25.76 10.09
C PHE A 627 0.45 26.82 10.89
N ALA A 628 0.67 28.10 10.62
CA ALA A 628 -0.04 29.20 11.28
C ALA A 628 -1.56 29.11 11.08
N ALA A 629 -2.03 28.75 9.88
CA ALA A 629 -3.46 28.55 9.62
C ALA A 629 -4.05 27.39 10.43
N ILE A 630 -3.34 26.25 10.48
CA ILE A 630 -3.74 25.08 11.29
C ILE A 630 -3.77 25.47 12.78
N GLN A 631 -2.71 26.10 13.26
CA GLN A 631 -2.60 26.55 14.64
C GLN A 631 -3.72 27.54 15.02
N SER A 632 -4.01 28.50 14.14
CA SER A 632 -5.08 29.47 14.37
C SER A 632 -6.44 28.79 14.52
N TYR A 633 -6.78 27.82 13.66
CA TYR A 633 -8.03 27.08 13.78
C TYR A 633 -8.15 26.40 15.16
N TYR A 634 -7.15 25.60 15.54
CA TYR A 634 -7.23 24.81 16.76
C TYR A 634 -7.13 25.66 18.04
N ARG A 635 -6.39 26.78 18.03
CA ARG A 635 -6.31 27.69 19.18
C ARG A 635 -7.55 28.57 19.35
N THR A 636 -8.23 28.92 18.25
CA THR A 636 -9.46 29.73 18.32
C THR A 636 -10.69 28.87 18.59
N ARG A 637 -10.85 27.75 17.88
CA ARG A 637 -12.02 26.88 18.00
C ARG A 637 -11.94 25.92 19.19
N ARG A 638 -10.73 25.57 19.64
CA ARG A 638 -10.45 24.60 20.72
C ARG A 638 -11.33 23.34 20.65
N PRO A 639 -11.39 22.66 19.48
CA PRO A 639 -12.23 21.48 19.33
C PRO A 639 -11.73 20.34 20.22
N GLN A 640 -12.63 19.45 20.66
CA GLN A 640 -12.31 18.38 21.60
C GLN A 640 -12.92 17.06 21.14
N LYS A 641 -12.13 15.98 21.15
CA LYS A 641 -12.65 14.62 20.89
C LYS A 641 -13.60 14.12 21.97
N TYR A 642 -13.36 14.57 23.20
CA TYR A 642 -14.21 14.32 24.37
C TYR A 642 -14.49 15.68 25.01
N PRO A 643 -15.70 16.24 24.84
CA PRO A 643 -16.02 17.56 25.35
C PRO A 643 -15.84 17.64 26.87
N GLN A 644 -15.07 18.62 27.32
CA GLN A 644 -14.94 18.99 28.74
C GLN A 644 -15.24 20.48 28.91
N PRO A 645 -15.88 20.90 30.02
CA PRO A 645 -16.14 22.30 30.29
C PRO A 645 -14.84 23.09 30.37
N GLU A 646 -14.90 24.39 30.05
CA GLU A 646 -13.74 25.28 30.18
C GLU A 646 -13.29 25.38 31.65
N THR A 647 -11.97 25.38 31.87
CA THR A 647 -11.40 25.49 33.22
C THR A 647 -11.40 26.97 33.65
N PRO A 648 -12.08 27.31 34.76
CA PRO A 648 -12.15 28.69 35.25
C PRO A 648 -10.76 29.29 35.50
N GLY A 649 -10.59 30.58 35.15
CA GLY A 649 -9.33 31.31 35.36
C GLY A 649 -8.20 30.99 34.38
N GLY A 650 -8.39 30.03 33.47
CA GLY A 650 -7.44 29.70 32.41
C GLY A 650 -6.10 29.13 32.91
N ALA A 651 -5.11 29.09 32.02
CA ALA A 651 -3.84 28.41 32.28
C ALA A 651 -3.05 29.00 33.47
N LYS A 652 -3.08 30.34 33.64
CA LYS A 652 -2.37 31.02 34.72
C LYS A 652 -2.94 30.67 36.09
N GLU A 653 -4.26 30.67 36.23
CA GLU A 653 -4.91 30.28 37.49
C GLU A 653 -4.72 28.79 37.78
N LEU A 654 -4.79 27.94 36.74
CA LEU A 654 -4.53 26.53 36.88
C LEU A 654 -3.10 26.27 37.40
N ARG A 655 -2.09 26.99 36.91
CA ARG A 655 -0.72 26.88 37.43
C ARG A 655 -0.64 27.23 38.92
N ARG A 656 -1.31 28.29 39.36
CA ARG A 656 -1.38 28.67 40.78
C ARG A 656 -2.01 27.58 41.64
N GLN A 657 -3.14 27.02 41.19
CA GLN A 657 -3.84 25.93 41.88
C GLN A 657 -3.00 24.66 41.98
N LEU A 658 -2.15 24.40 40.98
CA LEU A 658 -1.22 23.28 40.97
C LEU A 658 0.10 23.57 41.70
N GLY A 659 0.29 24.77 42.25
CA GLY A 659 1.54 25.17 42.92
C GLY A 659 2.74 25.33 41.96
N ALA A 660 2.47 25.66 40.70
CA ALA A 660 3.45 25.73 39.62
C ALA A 660 3.75 27.17 39.15
N ASP A 661 3.45 28.21 39.92
CA ASP A 661 3.65 29.61 39.50
C ASP A 661 5.09 29.89 39.06
N ASP A 662 6.07 29.49 39.88
CA ASP A 662 7.51 29.69 39.63
C ASP A 662 8.26 28.38 39.33
N LYS A 663 7.53 27.30 39.00
CA LYS A 663 8.09 25.95 38.77
C LYS A 663 7.78 25.44 37.38
N ARG A 664 8.57 24.51 36.86
CA ARG A 664 8.26 23.82 35.60
C ARG A 664 7.11 22.85 35.79
N LEU A 665 6.12 22.85 34.90
CA LEU A 665 4.98 21.92 34.97
C LEU A 665 5.11 20.82 33.91
N VAL A 666 5.28 19.57 34.36
CA VAL A 666 5.24 18.37 33.51
C VAL A 666 3.86 17.74 33.62
N VAL A 667 3.17 17.61 32.49
CA VAL A 667 1.86 16.95 32.43
C VAL A 667 1.99 15.63 31.69
N PHE A 668 1.63 14.53 32.33
CA PHE A 668 1.52 13.23 31.68
C PHE A 668 0.07 12.96 31.27
N LEU A 669 -0.14 12.73 29.98
CA LEU A 669 -1.43 12.41 29.38
C LEU A 669 -1.52 10.90 29.16
N GLY A 670 -2.34 10.23 29.97
CA GLY A 670 -2.56 8.78 29.91
C GLY A 670 -3.25 8.33 28.61
N GLY A 671 -2.79 7.21 28.06
CA GLY A 671 -3.20 6.73 26.73
C GLY A 671 -4.43 5.82 26.73
N GLY A 672 -4.74 5.13 27.84
CA GLY A 672 -5.86 4.17 27.94
C GLY A 672 -5.76 2.99 26.96
N TYR A 673 -4.59 2.75 26.35
CA TYR A 673 -4.42 1.77 25.28
C TYR A 673 -4.47 0.32 25.77
N GLU A 674 -4.25 0.08 27.07
CA GLU A 674 -4.50 -1.22 27.69
C GLU A 674 -5.98 -1.63 27.57
N ALA A 675 -6.90 -0.65 27.56
CA ALA A 675 -8.34 -0.87 27.41
C ALA A 675 -8.76 -1.28 25.98
N ASN A 676 -7.87 -1.15 24.99
CA ASN A 676 -8.12 -1.57 23.60
C ASN A 676 -7.79 -3.06 23.38
N GLY A 677 -7.64 -3.86 24.43
CA GLY A 677 -7.38 -5.30 24.31
C GLY A 677 -6.08 -5.60 23.57
N HIS A 678 -5.06 -4.75 23.77
CA HIS A 678 -3.73 -4.79 23.19
C HIS A 678 -2.67 -5.13 24.26
N GLY A 679 -2.97 -6.11 25.12
CA GLY A 679 -2.03 -6.68 26.08
C GLY A 679 -0.80 -7.34 25.45
N ARG A 680 0.10 -7.89 26.28
CA ARG A 680 1.33 -8.58 25.85
C ARG A 680 1.02 -9.88 25.08
N TYR A 681 0.71 -9.78 23.78
CA TYR A 681 0.35 -10.96 22.98
C TYR A 681 1.54 -11.59 22.26
N SER A 682 2.66 -10.88 22.10
CA SER A 682 3.87 -11.39 21.42
C SER A 682 5.11 -10.53 21.70
N PRO A 683 6.32 -11.12 21.78
CA PRO A 683 7.57 -10.35 21.86
C PRO A 683 7.78 -9.35 20.72
N ASN A 684 7.25 -9.64 19.52
CA ASN A 684 7.29 -8.71 18.39
C ASN A 684 6.35 -7.52 18.61
N TYR A 685 5.24 -7.73 19.31
CA TYR A 685 4.31 -6.68 19.72
C TYR A 685 5.01 -5.76 20.73
N ASP A 686 5.59 -6.31 21.79
CA ASP A 686 6.21 -5.48 22.82
C ASP A 686 7.38 -4.65 22.27
N ARG A 687 8.23 -5.27 21.43
CA ARG A 687 9.35 -4.59 20.78
C ARG A 687 8.89 -3.47 19.83
N ASN A 688 7.79 -3.66 19.12
CA ASN A 688 7.34 -2.65 18.17
C ASN A 688 6.54 -1.54 18.85
N PHE A 689 6.00 -1.72 20.04
CA PHE A 689 5.07 -0.76 20.63
C PHE A 689 5.76 0.07 21.71
N PHE A 690 6.41 -0.61 22.64
CA PHE A 690 6.85 0.01 23.88
C PHE A 690 8.33 0.34 23.86
N THR A 691 8.69 1.34 24.66
CA THR A 691 10.08 1.74 24.91
C THR A 691 10.54 1.24 26.28
N GLY A 692 10.05 0.07 26.67
CA GLY A 692 10.25 -0.51 28.01
C GLY A 692 9.23 -0.05 29.06
N LEU A 693 8.22 0.75 28.69
CA LEU A 693 7.11 1.19 29.56
C LEU A 693 5.77 0.72 28.99
N PRO A 694 5.38 -0.55 29.19
CA PRO A 694 4.25 -1.14 28.47
C PRO A 694 2.86 -0.72 28.94
N SER A 695 2.73 -0.22 30.17
CA SER A 695 1.46 0.29 30.72
C SER A 695 1.49 1.78 31.00
N THR A 696 0.30 2.41 31.01
CA THR A 696 0.10 3.78 31.48
C THR A 696 0.55 3.91 32.94
N GLN A 697 0.31 2.89 33.77
CA GLN A 697 0.74 2.86 35.17
C GLN A 697 2.27 2.77 35.31
N GLU A 698 2.95 1.89 34.56
CA GLU A 698 4.43 1.81 34.59
C GLU A 698 5.06 3.10 34.08
N ALA A 699 4.52 3.70 33.01
CA ALA A 699 5.00 4.99 32.50
C ALA A 699 4.79 6.13 33.52
N LEU A 700 3.62 6.17 34.16
CA LEU A 700 3.31 7.12 35.23
C LEU A 700 4.34 7.03 36.36
N MET A 701 4.62 5.80 36.81
CA MET A 701 5.55 5.58 37.92
C MET A 701 6.98 5.90 37.53
N ALA A 702 7.46 5.45 36.37
CA ALA A 702 8.80 5.76 35.90
C ALA A 702 9.03 7.28 35.78
N LEU A 703 8.06 8.00 35.22
CA LEU A 703 8.15 9.45 35.10
C LEU A 703 8.10 10.15 36.46
N TRP A 704 7.23 9.71 37.38
CA TRP A 704 7.19 10.25 38.74
C TRP A 704 8.53 10.08 39.48
N GLN A 705 9.16 8.90 39.37
CA GLN A 705 10.46 8.62 40.01
C GLN A 705 11.55 9.58 39.56
N VAL A 706 11.49 10.01 38.29
CA VAL A 706 12.40 10.99 37.71
C VAL A 706 12.01 12.41 38.15
N VAL A 707 10.75 12.81 37.99
CA VAL A 707 10.31 14.19 38.27
C VAL A 707 10.46 14.56 39.75
N ARG A 708 10.17 13.66 40.68
CA ARG A 708 10.25 13.93 42.13
C ARG A 708 11.66 14.29 42.63
N GLN A 709 12.69 14.00 41.84
CA GLN A 709 14.08 14.36 42.13
C GLN A 709 14.40 15.82 41.75
N ARG A 710 13.45 16.56 41.16
CA ARG A 710 13.61 17.94 40.66
C ARG A 710 12.74 18.89 41.50
N PRO A 711 13.32 19.65 42.47
CA PRO A 711 12.55 20.48 43.40
C PRO A 711 11.82 21.67 42.75
N ASP A 712 12.28 22.08 41.57
CA ASP A 712 11.75 23.17 40.73
C ASP A 712 10.71 22.69 39.71
N THR A 713 10.29 21.42 39.77
CA THR A 713 9.33 20.82 38.83
C THR A 713 8.09 20.28 39.55
N VAL A 714 6.93 20.50 38.96
CA VAL A 714 5.61 19.99 39.38
C VAL A 714 5.15 18.95 38.37
N PHE A 715 4.58 17.85 38.86
CA PHE A 715 4.06 16.77 38.04
C PHE A 715 2.55 16.63 38.18
N VAL A 716 1.84 16.44 37.07
CA VAL A 716 0.41 16.20 37.04
C VAL A 716 0.09 15.06 36.08
N PHE A 717 -0.78 14.14 36.51
CA PHE A 717 -1.30 13.07 35.68
C PHE A 717 -2.74 13.33 35.26
N LYS A 718 -3.02 13.23 33.96
CA LYS A 718 -4.37 13.26 33.40
C LYS A 718 -4.68 11.91 32.74
N PRO A 719 -5.51 11.06 33.37
CA PRO A 719 -5.93 9.80 32.76
C PRO A 719 -6.89 10.05 31.60
N HIS A 720 -7.11 9.04 30.75
CA HIS A 720 -8.06 9.14 29.65
C HIS A 720 -9.50 9.28 30.19
N PRO A 721 -10.39 10.09 29.58
CA PRO A 721 -11.74 10.33 30.13
C PRO A 721 -12.61 9.09 30.29
N LEU A 722 -12.42 8.09 29.43
CA LEU A 722 -13.13 6.81 29.48
C LEU A 722 -12.39 5.73 30.28
N ASP A 723 -11.27 6.07 30.90
CA ASP A 723 -10.49 5.11 31.68
C ASP A 723 -11.11 4.89 33.06
N ALA A 724 -11.52 3.65 33.30
CA ALA A 724 -12.14 3.20 34.54
C ALA A 724 -11.12 2.86 35.64
N ASP A 725 -9.82 2.79 35.33
CA ASP A 725 -8.79 2.48 36.33
C ASP A 725 -8.76 3.60 37.40
N PRO A 726 -8.89 3.26 38.70
CA PRO A 726 -8.82 4.24 39.77
C PRO A 726 -7.42 4.85 39.97
N TYR A 727 -6.37 4.27 39.39
CA TYR A 727 -4.96 4.63 39.55
C TYR A 727 -4.56 4.76 41.03
N ALA A 728 -4.89 3.73 41.83
CA ALA A 728 -4.65 3.73 43.28
C ALA A 728 -3.19 4.04 43.65
N VAL A 729 -2.23 3.60 42.82
CA VAL A 729 -0.80 3.88 43.01
C VAL A 729 -0.48 5.38 42.96
N ALA A 730 -1.15 6.15 42.10
CA ALA A 730 -0.96 7.59 42.00
C ALA A 730 -1.35 8.29 43.30
N LYS A 731 -2.47 7.85 43.90
CA LYS A 731 -2.95 8.35 45.19
C LYS A 731 -2.00 7.99 46.33
N ILE A 732 -1.45 6.77 46.35
CA ILE A 732 -0.48 6.32 47.37
C ILE A 732 0.79 7.17 47.32
N GLU A 733 1.27 7.47 46.11
CA GLU A 733 2.49 8.26 45.87
C GLU A 733 2.27 9.78 45.96
N GLY A 734 1.03 10.22 46.20
CA GLY A 734 0.69 11.65 46.29
C GLY A 734 0.75 12.41 44.96
N ILE A 735 0.64 11.70 43.84
CA ILE A 735 0.66 12.29 42.50
C ILE A 735 -0.70 12.99 42.23
N PRO A 736 -0.72 14.29 41.88
CA PRO A 736 -1.95 14.96 41.50
C PRO A 736 -2.58 14.35 40.24
N VAL A 737 -3.83 13.87 40.35
CA VAL A 737 -4.60 13.32 39.24
C VAL A 737 -5.72 14.28 38.85
N VAL A 738 -5.74 14.76 37.60
CA VAL A 738 -6.72 15.74 37.11
C VAL A 738 -7.60 15.15 36.02
N ARG A 739 -8.83 14.75 36.37
CA ARG A 739 -9.82 14.22 35.40
C ARG A 739 -10.61 15.35 34.74
N ASP A 740 -11.14 16.25 35.56
CA ASP A 740 -12.14 17.27 35.18
C ASP A 740 -11.52 18.63 34.80
N VAL A 741 -10.33 18.61 34.19
CA VAL A 741 -9.65 19.81 33.69
C VAL A 741 -9.66 19.80 32.17
N ASN A 742 -10.07 20.91 31.55
CA ASN A 742 -10.06 21.09 30.10
C ASN A 742 -8.64 20.87 29.57
N VAL A 743 -8.53 20.00 28.56
CA VAL A 743 -7.22 19.57 28.08
C VAL A 743 -6.41 20.70 27.43
N HIS A 744 -7.08 21.63 26.75
CA HIS A 744 -6.41 22.77 26.13
C HIS A 744 -5.84 23.70 27.20
N THR A 745 -6.60 24.00 28.26
CA THR A 745 -6.10 24.81 29.38
C THR A 745 -4.92 24.14 30.08
N LEU A 746 -4.97 22.81 30.22
CA LEU A 746 -3.88 22.03 30.81
C LEU A 746 -2.62 22.04 29.93
N ILE A 747 -2.78 21.88 28.61
CA ILE A 747 -1.65 21.95 27.65
C ILE A 747 -1.04 23.36 27.67
N GLU A 748 -1.85 24.41 27.66
CA GLU A 748 -1.38 25.80 27.76
C GLU A 748 -0.57 26.04 29.04
N ALA A 749 -1.01 25.48 30.16
CA ALA A 749 -0.33 25.59 31.45
C ALA A 749 0.99 24.82 31.52
N ALA A 750 1.15 23.73 30.77
CA ALA A 750 2.32 22.86 30.84
C ALA A 750 3.60 23.50 30.29
N ASP A 751 4.75 23.10 30.83
CA ASP A 751 6.07 23.33 30.23
C ASP A 751 6.47 22.18 29.31
N VAL A 752 6.16 20.94 29.70
CA VAL A 752 6.40 19.71 28.92
C VAL A 752 5.18 18.80 28.97
N ILE A 753 4.81 18.24 27.82
CA ILE A 753 3.78 17.21 27.70
C ILE A 753 4.44 15.86 27.56
N ALA A 754 4.20 14.95 28.50
CA ALA A 754 4.56 13.54 28.35
C ALA A 754 3.36 12.75 27.82
N ALA A 755 3.61 11.85 26.87
CA ALA A 755 2.56 11.04 26.25
C ALA A 755 3.09 9.70 25.73
N GLN A 756 2.22 8.69 25.73
CA GLN A 756 2.46 7.44 24.99
C GLN A 756 1.76 7.50 23.62
N TYR A 757 0.49 7.11 23.55
CA TYR A 757 -0.26 7.01 22.28
C TYR A 757 -1.49 7.93 22.21
N THR A 758 -1.72 8.75 23.24
CA THR A 758 -2.85 9.68 23.21
C THR A 758 -2.73 10.62 22.01
N THR A 759 -3.84 10.95 21.36
CA THR A 759 -3.84 11.89 20.23
C THR A 759 -3.55 13.32 20.68
N LEU A 760 -3.63 13.60 21.98
CA LEU A 760 -3.32 14.90 22.57
C LEU A 760 -1.84 15.31 22.37
N GLN A 761 -0.95 14.34 22.11
CA GLN A 761 0.46 14.64 21.80
C GLN A 761 0.63 15.49 20.52
N PHE A 762 -0.31 15.40 19.57
CA PHE A 762 -0.31 16.23 18.36
C PHE A 762 -0.80 17.65 18.64
N GLU A 763 -1.72 17.81 19.60
CA GLU A 763 -2.24 19.11 20.00
C GLU A 763 -1.20 19.94 20.77
N ALA A 764 -0.33 19.30 21.56
CA ALA A 764 0.75 19.95 22.31
C ALA A 764 1.63 20.88 21.45
N VAL A 765 1.96 20.47 20.22
CA VAL A 765 2.78 21.23 19.29
C VAL A 765 2.06 22.49 18.80
N LEU A 766 0.73 22.47 18.72
CA LEU A 766 -0.09 23.65 18.38
C LEU A 766 -0.02 24.72 19.48
N TYR A 767 0.37 24.35 20.70
CA TYR A 767 0.62 25.26 21.83
C TYR A 767 2.09 25.56 22.07
N ASP A 768 2.98 25.20 21.12
CA ASP A 768 4.43 25.34 21.24
C ASP A 768 5.01 24.61 22.48
N LYS A 769 4.48 23.41 22.78
CA LYS A 769 4.92 22.61 23.92
C LYS A 769 5.83 21.45 23.48
N PRO A 770 7.02 21.30 24.08
CA PRO A 770 7.81 20.08 23.99
C PRO A 770 6.99 18.83 24.33
N VAL A 771 7.17 17.78 23.52
CA VAL A 771 6.56 16.46 23.76
C VAL A 771 7.65 15.48 24.14
N LEU A 772 7.56 14.92 25.34
CA LEU A 772 8.34 13.77 25.80
C LEU A 772 7.58 12.49 25.43
N LEU A 773 8.09 11.76 24.44
CA LEU A 773 7.42 10.60 23.86
C LEU A 773 7.87 9.31 24.57
N LEU A 774 6.93 8.64 25.24
CA LEU A 774 7.14 7.44 26.06
C LEU A 774 6.73 6.14 25.35
N ALA A 775 6.48 6.20 24.05
CA ALA A 775 6.06 5.04 23.26
C ALA A 775 6.38 5.22 21.77
N ARG A 776 6.33 4.15 20.99
CA ARG A 776 6.60 4.21 19.55
C ARG A 776 5.33 4.59 18.75
N SER A 777 4.85 5.82 18.95
CA SER A 777 3.67 6.38 18.26
C SER A 777 3.98 6.81 16.81
N ALA A 778 3.03 7.47 16.13
CA ALA A 778 3.26 8.01 14.78
C ALA A 778 4.35 9.12 14.73
N TRP A 779 4.80 9.63 15.87
CA TRP A 779 5.95 10.54 15.96
C TRP A 779 7.30 9.83 15.91
N TRP A 780 7.37 8.56 16.31
CA TRP A 780 8.61 7.84 16.57
C TRP A 780 9.55 7.82 15.36
N GLY A 781 10.84 8.05 15.60
CA GLY A 781 11.90 8.00 14.58
C GLY A 781 11.98 9.23 13.67
N ARG A 782 11.20 10.28 13.94
CA ARG A 782 11.15 11.49 13.11
C ARG A 782 11.96 12.64 13.68
N GLY A 783 12.39 12.53 14.94
CA GLY A 783 13.06 13.62 15.65
C GLY A 783 12.15 14.84 15.84
N ALA A 784 10.83 14.62 15.86
CA ALA A 784 9.81 15.65 16.07
C ALA A 784 9.31 15.71 17.52
N THR A 785 9.85 14.85 18.38
CA THR A 785 9.60 14.79 19.82
C THR A 785 10.89 14.44 20.56
N TYR A 786 10.90 14.58 21.88
CA TYR A 786 11.97 14.04 22.73
C TYR A 786 11.66 12.57 23.00
N GLU A 787 12.31 11.67 22.24
CA GLU A 787 12.01 10.24 22.23
C GLU A 787 12.76 9.50 23.34
N VAL A 788 12.01 8.80 24.20
CA VAL A 788 12.55 7.90 25.23
C VAL A 788 12.63 6.50 24.63
N ASP A 789 13.83 6.01 24.32
CA ASP A 789 14.05 4.71 23.65
C ASP A 789 14.09 3.52 24.61
N ALA A 790 14.56 3.77 25.83
CA ALA A 790 14.53 2.86 26.95
C ALA A 790 14.27 3.63 28.27
N PRO A 791 13.78 2.99 29.35
CA PRO A 791 13.47 3.65 30.62
C PRO A 791 14.66 4.41 31.22
N GLU A 792 15.89 3.97 30.95
CA GLU A 792 17.13 4.57 31.42
C GLU A 792 17.38 5.96 30.78
N SER A 793 16.90 6.18 29.56
CA SER A 793 17.03 7.46 28.85
C SER A 793 16.06 8.53 29.35
N LEU A 794 15.03 8.14 30.11
CA LEU A 794 13.90 8.98 30.50
C LEU A 794 14.33 10.27 31.20
N ALA A 795 15.25 10.17 32.16
CA ALA A 795 15.73 11.33 32.91
C ALA A 795 16.44 12.35 32.01
N SER A 796 17.35 11.88 31.15
CA SER A 796 18.08 12.74 30.22
C SER A 796 17.14 13.42 29.22
N ARG A 797 16.20 12.67 28.64
CA ARG A 797 15.24 13.20 27.65
C ARG A 797 14.26 14.19 28.27
N LEU A 798 13.85 13.97 29.52
CA LEU A 798 13.06 14.95 30.26
C LEU A 798 13.83 16.25 30.47
N ASP A 799 15.11 16.19 30.86
CA ASP A 799 15.93 17.40 31.06
C ASP A 799 16.12 18.19 29.75
N GLU A 800 16.32 17.49 28.64
CA GLU A 800 16.35 18.11 27.31
C GLU A 800 15.03 18.80 26.97
N ALA A 801 13.89 18.17 27.26
CA ALA A 801 12.57 18.76 27.04
C ALA A 801 12.32 19.99 27.92
N LEU A 802 12.67 19.91 29.21
CA LEU A 802 12.53 21.02 30.18
C LEU A 802 13.41 22.22 29.82
N THR A 803 14.63 21.95 29.35
CA THR A 803 15.58 22.99 28.92
C THR A 803 15.40 23.42 27.46
N ARG A 804 14.49 22.77 26.72
CA ARG A 804 14.27 22.97 25.28
C ARG A 804 15.54 22.78 24.44
N ARG A 805 16.42 21.85 24.82
CA ARG A 805 17.67 21.57 24.08
C ARG A 805 17.31 21.07 22.67
N GLY A 806 17.82 21.75 21.64
CA GLY A 806 17.53 21.40 20.24
C GLY A 806 16.09 21.69 19.79
N TRP A 807 15.31 22.41 20.61
CA TRP A 807 13.89 22.65 20.34
C TRP A 807 13.57 23.28 18.98
N PRO A 808 14.34 24.26 18.44
CA PRO A 808 14.02 24.85 17.14
C PRO A 808 13.89 23.80 16.01
N GLU A 809 14.77 22.80 15.99
CA GLU A 809 14.77 21.74 14.98
C GLU A 809 13.64 20.73 15.21
N ILE A 810 13.48 20.27 16.46
CA ILE A 810 12.41 19.35 16.87
C ILE A 810 11.05 19.95 16.55
N ARG A 811 10.85 21.22 16.91
CA ARG A 811 9.64 22.00 16.63
C ARG A 811 9.38 22.10 15.13
N ALA A 812 10.39 22.44 14.33
CA ALA A 812 10.22 22.56 12.88
C ALA A 812 9.78 21.24 12.25
N ARG A 813 10.37 20.11 12.66
CA ARG A 813 9.97 18.77 12.21
C ARG A 813 8.56 18.41 12.67
N ALA A 814 8.17 18.79 13.88
CA ALA A 814 6.83 18.59 14.39
C ALA A 814 5.78 19.39 13.59
N GLN A 815 6.07 20.63 13.26
CA GLN A 815 5.21 21.48 12.42
C GLN A 815 5.10 20.92 11.01
N ALA A 816 6.21 20.44 10.43
CA ALA A 816 6.25 19.75 9.14
C ALA A 816 5.32 18.53 9.12
N PHE A 817 5.43 17.65 10.13
CA PHE A 817 4.56 16.49 10.25
C PHE A 817 3.08 16.88 10.33
N LEU A 818 2.72 17.85 11.18
CA LEU A 818 1.33 18.27 11.33
C LEU A 818 0.74 18.85 10.03
N CYS A 819 1.48 19.69 9.32
CA CYS A 819 1.04 20.20 8.02
C CYS A 819 0.87 19.07 7.02
N TRP A 820 1.82 18.14 7.00
CA TRP A 820 1.83 17.04 6.06
C TRP A 820 0.66 16.07 6.29
N ILE A 821 0.37 15.67 7.54
CA ILE A 821 -0.80 14.81 7.82
C ILE A 821 -2.12 15.53 7.52
N MET A 822 -2.23 16.83 7.82
CA MET A 822 -3.43 17.64 7.51
C MET A 822 -3.69 17.75 6.00
N ASP A 823 -2.62 17.72 5.20
CA ASP A 823 -2.70 17.85 3.75
C ASP A 823 -2.89 16.51 3.03
N ARG A 824 -2.44 15.40 3.62
CA ARG A 824 -2.29 14.12 2.91
C ARG A 824 -3.10 12.96 3.50
N PHE A 825 -3.35 12.96 4.81
CA PHE A 825 -3.95 11.81 5.52
C PHE A 825 -5.27 12.14 6.20
N LEU A 826 -5.39 13.33 6.78
CA LEU A 826 -6.58 13.74 7.51
C LEU A 826 -7.65 14.28 6.56
N ILE A 827 -8.88 13.87 6.82
CA ILE A 827 -10.10 14.29 6.15
C ILE A 827 -10.85 15.18 7.14
N GLY A 828 -11.00 16.46 6.82
CA GLY A 828 -11.74 17.40 7.65
C GLY A 828 -13.21 17.00 7.70
N ALA A 829 -13.76 16.94 8.92
CA ALA A 829 -15.18 16.78 9.10
C ALA A 829 -15.88 17.97 8.41
N ALA A 830 -15.60 19.20 8.83
CA ALA A 830 -16.22 20.42 8.30
C ALA A 830 -15.35 21.15 7.24
N PRO A 831 -15.96 21.97 6.36
CA PRO A 831 -15.22 22.72 5.33
C PRO A 831 -14.22 23.74 5.87
N ASP A 832 -14.42 24.24 7.10
CA ASP A 832 -13.53 25.23 7.73
C ASP A 832 -12.35 24.58 8.49
N VAL A 833 -12.37 23.26 8.68
CA VAL A 833 -11.22 22.50 9.20
C VAL A 833 -10.08 22.66 8.18
N PRO A 834 -8.86 23.05 8.59
CA PRO A 834 -7.80 23.39 7.67
C PRO A 834 -7.10 22.14 7.11
N THR A 835 -7.83 21.17 6.59
CA THR A 835 -7.35 20.01 5.83
C THR A 835 -7.43 20.29 4.32
N ARG A 836 -6.76 19.48 3.48
CA ARG A 836 -6.94 19.58 2.01
C ARG A 836 -8.15 18.81 1.48
N ARG A 837 -8.63 17.81 2.23
CA ARG A 837 -9.74 16.94 1.85
C ARG A 837 -10.79 16.97 2.93
N HIS A 838 -12.06 16.86 2.54
CA HIS A 838 -13.21 16.85 3.45
C HIS A 838 -14.14 15.68 3.14
N LEU A 839 -15.18 15.51 3.96
CA LEU A 839 -16.17 14.43 3.81
C LEU A 839 -16.80 14.37 2.41
N ARG A 840 -16.98 15.49 1.72
CA ARG A 840 -17.45 15.52 0.33
C ARG A 840 -16.50 14.80 -0.64
N ASP A 841 -15.20 15.00 -0.47
CA ASP A 841 -14.17 14.40 -1.33
C ASP A 841 -14.06 12.91 -1.02
N PHE A 842 -14.27 12.56 0.24
CA PHE A 842 -14.33 11.17 0.69
C PHE A 842 -15.57 10.44 0.18
N ALA A 843 -16.75 11.07 0.23
CA ALA A 843 -17.98 10.52 -0.33
C ALA A 843 -17.86 10.31 -1.85
N ALA A 844 -17.29 11.27 -2.57
CA ALA A 844 -17.02 11.15 -4.01
C ALA A 844 -16.03 10.00 -4.31
N TYR A 845 -14.99 9.84 -3.49
CA TYR A 845 -14.11 8.69 -3.57
C TYR A 845 -14.87 7.37 -3.39
N ILE A 846 -15.66 7.25 -2.31
CA ILE A 846 -16.43 6.03 -2.00
C ILE A 846 -17.38 5.69 -3.16
N ALA A 847 -18.14 6.68 -3.65
CA ALA A 847 -19.09 6.46 -4.74
C ALA A 847 -18.41 6.00 -6.04
N ARG A 848 -17.18 6.46 -6.31
CA ARG A 848 -16.41 6.05 -7.48
C ARG A 848 -15.87 4.63 -7.39
N VAL A 849 -15.44 4.20 -6.21
CA VAL A 849 -14.85 2.86 -6.02
C VAL A 849 -15.88 1.80 -5.65
N ALA A 850 -17.10 2.20 -5.26
CA ALA A 850 -18.18 1.28 -5.00
C ALA A 850 -18.48 0.44 -6.24
N MET A 851 -18.67 -0.87 -6.05
CA MET A 851 -19.08 -1.79 -7.11
C MET A 851 -20.41 -1.38 -7.74
N ASP A 852 -20.63 -1.81 -8.98
CA ASP A 852 -21.88 -1.55 -9.65
C ASP A 852 -23.06 -2.27 -8.98
N SER A 853 -24.15 -1.55 -8.78
CA SER A 853 -25.40 -2.08 -8.23
C SER A 853 -26.55 -2.07 -9.24
N ARG A 854 -26.27 -1.78 -10.51
CA ARG A 854 -27.26 -1.81 -11.61
C ARG A 854 -27.90 -3.19 -11.71
N GLY A 855 -29.22 -3.20 -11.81
CA GLY A 855 -30.01 -4.44 -11.87
C GLY A 855 -30.38 -5.05 -10.51
N LEU A 856 -29.86 -4.54 -9.39
CA LEU A 856 -30.29 -4.96 -8.05
C LEU A 856 -31.62 -4.30 -7.65
N PRO A 857 -32.41 -4.93 -6.75
CA PRO A 857 -33.57 -4.29 -6.16
C PRO A 857 -33.21 -2.94 -5.49
N PRO A 858 -34.14 -1.98 -5.41
CA PRO A 858 -33.89 -0.69 -4.78
C PRO A 858 -33.29 -0.84 -3.38
N ALA A 859 -32.34 0.02 -3.03
CA ALA A 859 -31.64 -0.03 -1.74
C ALA A 859 -32.61 -0.07 -0.53
N ALA A 860 -33.68 0.73 -0.58
CA ALA A 860 -34.72 0.72 0.44
C ALA A 860 -35.46 -0.63 0.56
N CYS A 861 -35.63 -1.36 -0.54
CA CYS A 861 -36.23 -2.70 -0.55
C CYS A 861 -35.29 -3.73 0.08
N ARG A 862 -34.02 -3.74 -0.35
CA ARG A 862 -32.97 -4.60 0.22
C ARG A 862 -32.78 -4.35 1.71
N TRP A 863 -32.79 -3.08 2.13
CA TRP A 863 -32.75 -2.72 3.55
C TRP A 863 -33.98 -3.23 4.30
N LYS A 864 -35.20 -3.02 3.78
CA LYS A 864 -36.43 -3.51 4.41
C LYS A 864 -36.40 -5.02 4.61
N GLU A 865 -35.96 -5.77 3.59
CA GLU A 865 -35.79 -7.22 3.66
C GLU A 865 -34.77 -7.61 4.73
N THR A 866 -33.59 -6.98 4.71
CA THR A 866 -32.52 -7.21 5.69
C THR A 866 -33.01 -6.94 7.12
N ARG A 867 -33.71 -5.83 7.35
CA ARG A 867 -34.26 -5.47 8.65
C ARG A 867 -35.29 -6.47 9.13
N ASN A 868 -36.24 -6.86 8.28
CA ASN A 868 -37.25 -7.86 8.63
C ASN A 868 -36.60 -9.20 8.99
N TRP A 869 -35.53 -9.59 8.27
CA TRP A 869 -34.76 -10.79 8.57
C TRP A 869 -34.06 -10.70 9.94
N LEU A 870 -33.41 -9.57 10.25
CA LEU A 870 -32.81 -9.34 11.56
C LEU A 870 -33.85 -9.40 12.68
N GLU A 871 -34.98 -8.71 12.52
CA GLU A 871 -36.05 -8.66 13.52
C GLU A 871 -36.70 -10.03 13.77
N ALA A 872 -36.86 -10.85 12.73
CA ALA A 872 -37.42 -12.20 12.84
C ALA A 872 -36.55 -13.16 13.69
N HIS A 873 -35.23 -12.90 13.77
CA HIS A 873 -34.27 -13.78 14.47
C HIS A 873 -33.70 -13.17 15.75
N ARG A 874 -34.02 -11.90 16.04
CA ARG A 874 -33.57 -11.22 17.24
C ARG A 874 -34.26 -11.80 18.47
N ALA A 875 -33.50 -12.02 19.54
CA ALA A 875 -34.08 -12.33 20.84
C ALA A 875 -35.00 -11.18 21.27
N ARG A 876 -36.27 -11.49 21.60
CA ARG A 876 -37.17 -10.48 22.17
C ARG A 876 -36.64 -10.10 23.54
N PRO A 877 -36.37 -8.82 23.81
CA PRO A 877 -35.85 -8.41 25.11
C PRO A 877 -36.86 -8.78 26.20
N ASN A 878 -36.42 -9.57 27.18
CA ASN A 878 -37.12 -9.71 28.45
C ASN A 878 -36.94 -8.39 29.22
N GLY A 879 -37.79 -7.40 28.94
CA GLY A 879 -38.16 -6.31 29.86
C GLY A 879 -37.05 -5.62 30.66
N GLY A 880 -35.83 -5.49 30.13
CA GLY A 880 -34.71 -4.82 30.79
C GLY A 880 -33.95 -4.00 29.77
N CYS A 881 -33.93 -2.69 29.98
CA CYS A 881 -33.22 -1.72 29.16
C CYS A 881 -31.72 -2.09 29.09
N LEU A 882 -31.16 -2.11 27.87
CA LEU A 882 -29.72 -2.24 27.61
C LEU A 882 -28.98 -0.98 28.06
#